data_AF-A0A972QQ08-F1
#
_entry.id   AF-A0A972QQ08-F1
#
_cell.length_a   1.000
_cell.length_b   1.000
_cell.length_c   1.000
_cell.angle_alpha   90.00
_cell.angle_beta   90.00
_cell.angle_gamma   90.00
#
_symmetry.space_group_name_H-M   'P 1'
#
loop_
_entity.id
_entity.type
_entity.pdbx_description
1 polymer ?
#
loop_
_entity_poly.entity_id
_entity_poly.type
_entity_poly.pdbx_seq_one_letter_code
_entity_poly.pdbx_strand_id
1 'polypeptide(L)'
;MKAVVIFVGGLLVIVFSGEILRDICLALKGNHIAYVGPLNPELIGDNTEVHKLKGRFLLPGFIDGHTHLDSIYKVKSYAEYALSYGNTTAVSEVAMIANAMGTKGVEFFLKETEGLPFRVFILAPPLVPPFPELETSRPFPAAFFRKLLAMERCLGVGESYWPIVVGLEERALSQYQLSDMMGKTREGHAAGARNAKLIAYIAAGTSSCHEATNLDEALERLRLGMAVMIREGYIRQELDAISGISKESLDLHNVMIVTDFADPEDLVTIGGMNLLLKKAVALGFDPVKAVQMVTINVARYFGLRELGGLAPGKVADIVIVNDLEEFYCHQVWAGGSLVAKDGKLVIQLKDNPYPDEAKHSIALRRVDSDLFQISADVKEANIRVIEIVNETITHETIHQMKAANKMWLSIPEKDILKAAVFNKSIPDACPSLSFVKGLGLRKGAIATSLIWDTNNILVVGTSDKEMAVALNQIISLGGGIVVVKEQEVIAQLPLPICGLISQEPLPEIVTRIKKIEEACHRLGSSLTRPFLTLQTLPFTGLPYLRPTDKGLADIKKGTLVPLLLTLFCAILLAIGIIFIEPNFVINVEAQDAGQEHFSHLRERMVKNQISHPPDYRQPVRDKKVLEAMCTVPRHLFVKPQDISRAYWDCPIPIGYGQTISQPYIVALMTEMLDVKPEHKVLEVGTGSGYQAAILSCIAKDVYSVEIVRALGEQAALRFKRLKYGNVRTKVDDGYYGWKENAPFDRIIVTCAATIVPPPLLKQLKPGGKICIPVGGQYTVQFLTMIDKSKAGTISMRKMLPVRFVPLTRTIR
;
A
#
# COMPACT_ATOMS: atom_id res chain seq x y z
N MET A 1 -18.72 -22.76 43.43
CA MET A 1 -17.28 -23.06 43.21
C MET A 1 -16.45 -21.94 43.82
N LYS A 2 -15.31 -22.24 44.46
CA LYS A 2 -14.42 -21.23 45.05
C LYS A 2 -13.66 -20.43 43.98
N ALA A 3 -13.41 -19.15 44.27
CA ALA A 3 -12.63 -18.24 43.43
C ALA A 3 -11.13 -18.54 43.53
N VAL A 4 -10.39 -18.20 42.48
CA VAL A 4 -8.91 -18.29 42.48
C VAL A 4 -8.31 -17.01 43.06
N VAL A 5 -8.83 -15.86 42.64
CA VAL A 5 -8.41 -14.53 43.10
C VAL A 5 -9.64 -13.72 43.47
N ILE A 6 -9.56 -12.94 44.55
CA ILE A 6 -10.60 -12.02 44.99
C ILE A 6 -9.98 -10.66 45.29
N PHE A 7 -10.57 -9.60 44.74
CA PHE A 7 -10.24 -8.20 45.02
C PHE A 7 -11.29 -7.59 45.93
N VAL A 8 -10.85 -6.95 47.03
CA VAL A 8 -11.74 -6.36 48.04
C VAL A 8 -11.27 -4.99 48.50
N GLY A 9 -12.21 -4.17 48.97
CA GLY A 9 -11.91 -2.86 49.57
C GLY A 9 -11.34 -1.85 48.58
N GLY A 10 -11.80 -1.91 47.32
CA GLY A 10 -11.47 -0.94 46.27
C GLY A 10 -12.72 -0.21 45.76
N LEU A 11 -12.50 0.74 44.86
CA LEU A 11 -13.52 1.54 44.18
C LEU A 11 -13.68 0.99 42.76
N LEU A 12 -14.81 0.37 42.45
CA LEU A 12 -15.02 -0.25 41.15
C LEU A 12 -15.59 0.77 40.16
N VAL A 13 -14.87 1.03 39.07
CA VAL A 13 -15.35 1.91 37.99
C VAL A 13 -16.20 1.09 37.02
N ILE A 14 -17.51 1.30 37.07
CA ILE A 14 -18.50 0.62 36.23
C ILE A 14 -18.65 1.41 34.92
N VAL A 15 -17.83 1.05 33.93
CA VAL A 15 -17.85 1.67 32.59
C VAL A 15 -19.17 1.46 31.82
N PHE A 16 -20.06 0.58 32.28
CA PHE A 16 -21.37 0.35 31.64
C PHE A 16 -22.39 1.44 31.97
N SER A 17 -22.44 1.87 33.24
CA SER A 17 -23.37 2.89 33.73
C SER A 17 -22.71 4.26 33.97
N GLY A 18 -21.37 4.31 34.01
CA GLY A 18 -20.62 5.53 34.30
C GLY A 18 -20.45 5.81 35.79
N GLU A 19 -20.66 4.82 36.67
CA GLU A 19 -20.65 5.00 38.12
C GLU A 19 -19.36 4.46 38.77
N ILE A 20 -19.07 4.95 39.98
CA ILE A 20 -18.01 4.43 40.85
C ILE A 20 -18.66 3.83 42.10
N LEU A 21 -18.52 2.52 42.28
CA LEU A 21 -19.11 1.80 43.40
C LEU A 21 -18.08 1.49 44.48
N ARG A 22 -18.51 1.60 45.74
CA ARG A 22 -17.71 1.21 46.93
C ARG A 22 -18.14 -0.16 47.43
N ASP A 23 -17.27 -0.80 48.20
CA ASP A 23 -17.56 -2.06 48.90
C ASP A 23 -17.99 -3.22 47.98
N ILE A 24 -17.56 -3.16 46.72
CA ILE A 24 -17.73 -4.25 45.75
C ILE A 24 -16.48 -5.14 45.74
N CYS A 25 -16.74 -6.44 45.82
CA CYS A 25 -15.81 -7.52 45.60
C CYS A 25 -15.84 -7.97 44.13
N LEU A 26 -14.67 -8.20 43.56
CA LEU A 26 -14.50 -8.79 42.24
C LEU A 26 -13.77 -10.13 42.38
N ALA A 27 -14.38 -11.23 41.93
CA ALA A 27 -13.80 -12.58 42.06
C ALA A 27 -13.53 -13.21 40.69
N LEU A 28 -12.38 -13.87 40.57
CA LEU A 28 -11.92 -14.52 39.35
C LEU A 28 -12.07 -16.04 39.44
N LYS A 29 -12.39 -16.66 38.29
CA LYS A 29 -12.29 -18.10 38.08
C LYS A 29 -11.53 -18.36 36.78
N GLY A 30 -10.32 -18.89 36.89
CA GLY A 30 -9.42 -18.99 35.74
C GLY A 30 -9.10 -17.58 35.22
N ASN A 31 -9.25 -17.38 33.91
CA ASN A 31 -8.99 -16.11 33.23
C ASN A 31 -10.21 -15.17 33.16
N HIS A 32 -11.33 -15.51 33.78
CA HIS A 32 -12.58 -14.74 33.71
C HIS A 32 -13.03 -14.21 35.06
N ILE A 33 -13.75 -13.10 35.01
CA ILE A 33 -14.48 -12.54 36.15
C ILE A 33 -15.71 -13.41 36.36
N ALA A 34 -15.83 -14.02 37.54
CA ALA A 34 -16.93 -14.89 37.90
C ALA A 34 -17.99 -14.17 38.74
N TYR A 35 -17.60 -13.14 39.49
CA TYR A 35 -18.49 -12.43 40.41
C TYR A 35 -18.11 -10.97 40.55
N VAL A 36 -19.13 -10.11 40.59
CA VAL A 36 -19.04 -8.69 40.93
C VAL A 36 -20.23 -8.38 41.85
N GLY A 37 -19.97 -7.98 43.08
CA GLY A 37 -21.02 -7.69 44.07
C GLY A 37 -20.45 -7.53 45.49
N PRO A 38 -21.29 -7.46 46.52
CA PRO A 38 -20.84 -7.42 47.92
C PRO A 38 -19.90 -8.58 48.27
N LEU A 39 -19.05 -8.41 49.29
CA LEU A 39 -18.19 -9.50 49.76
C LEU A 39 -19.02 -10.74 50.12
N ASN A 40 -18.79 -11.84 49.40
CA ASN A 40 -19.38 -13.13 49.71
C ASN A 40 -18.30 -14.09 50.23
N PRO A 41 -18.24 -14.36 51.56
CA PRO A 41 -17.28 -15.28 52.15
C PRO A 41 -17.32 -16.71 51.58
N GLU A 42 -18.46 -17.13 51.02
CA GLU A 42 -18.59 -18.46 50.39
C GLU A 42 -17.73 -18.60 49.14
N LEU A 43 -17.30 -17.51 48.51
CA LEU A 43 -16.39 -17.53 47.37
C LEU A 43 -14.93 -17.79 47.78
N ILE A 44 -14.58 -17.55 49.04
CA ILE A 44 -13.23 -17.75 49.59
C ILE A 44 -13.08 -19.21 50.03
N GLY A 45 -12.04 -19.88 49.53
CA GLY A 45 -11.58 -21.18 50.02
C GLY A 45 -10.11 -21.12 50.40
N ASP A 46 -9.57 -22.24 50.86
CA ASP A 46 -8.21 -22.33 51.41
C ASP A 46 -7.10 -21.87 50.42
N ASN A 47 -7.36 -21.98 49.12
CA ASN A 47 -6.42 -21.61 48.05
C ASN A 47 -6.79 -20.29 47.34
N THR A 48 -7.74 -19.51 47.87
CA THR A 48 -8.14 -18.24 47.24
C THR A 48 -7.18 -17.12 47.63
N GLU A 49 -6.58 -16.47 46.64
CA GLU A 49 -5.74 -15.27 46.85
C GLU A 49 -6.64 -14.04 47.07
N VAL A 50 -6.44 -13.32 48.18
CA VAL A 50 -7.26 -12.14 48.53
C VAL A 50 -6.42 -10.86 48.46
N HIS A 51 -6.72 -10.00 47.49
CA HIS A 51 -6.07 -8.71 47.30
C HIS A 51 -6.89 -7.59 47.94
N LYS A 52 -6.32 -6.96 48.98
CA LYS A 52 -6.90 -5.79 49.63
C LYS A 52 -6.44 -4.52 48.93
N LEU A 53 -7.37 -3.79 48.32
CA LEU A 53 -7.06 -2.66 47.44
C LEU A 53 -6.89 -1.32 48.17
N LYS A 54 -7.34 -1.21 49.42
CA LYS A 54 -7.15 -0.04 50.30
C LYS A 54 -7.67 1.27 49.67
N GLY A 55 -8.86 1.23 49.08
CA GLY A 55 -9.51 2.39 48.47
C GLY A 55 -9.03 2.74 47.05
N ARG A 56 -8.13 1.96 46.45
CA ARG A 56 -7.71 2.11 45.05
C ARG A 56 -8.83 1.78 44.07
N PHE A 57 -8.72 2.31 42.86
CA PHE A 57 -9.71 2.11 41.80
C PHE A 57 -9.42 0.86 40.98
N LEU A 58 -10.46 0.09 40.63
CA LEU A 58 -10.39 -0.99 39.65
C LEU A 58 -11.00 -0.52 38.34
N LEU A 59 -10.21 -0.59 37.27
CA LEU A 59 -10.58 -0.24 35.91
C LEU A 59 -10.47 -1.48 35.01
N PRO A 60 -11.21 -1.56 33.90
CA PRO A 60 -10.92 -2.54 32.85
C PRO A 60 -9.53 -2.28 32.25
N GLY A 61 -8.89 -3.34 31.74
CA GLY A 61 -7.69 -3.23 30.90
C GLY A 61 -7.87 -2.26 29.74
N PHE A 62 -6.89 -1.38 29.54
CA PHE A 62 -6.95 -0.40 28.45
C PHE A 62 -6.74 -1.10 27.10
N ILE A 63 -7.46 -0.60 26.09
CA ILE A 63 -7.47 -1.09 24.73
C ILE A 63 -7.09 0.09 23.83
N ASP A 64 -5.94 0.01 23.18
CA ASP A 64 -5.60 0.93 22.10
C ASP A 64 -6.35 0.53 20.84
N GLY A 65 -7.30 1.36 20.42
CA GLY A 65 -8.23 1.05 19.35
C GLY A 65 -7.65 1.20 17.94
N HIS A 66 -6.50 1.84 17.78
CA HIS A 66 -5.84 2.00 16.48
C HIS A 66 -4.37 2.34 16.70
N THR A 67 -3.47 1.46 16.27
CA THR A 67 -2.01 1.66 16.37
C THR A 67 -1.25 0.91 15.27
N HIS A 68 0.07 1.08 15.20
CA HIS A 68 0.97 0.36 14.31
C HIS A 68 2.10 -0.32 15.10
N LEU A 69 1.98 -1.64 15.34
CA LEU A 69 2.96 -2.45 16.08
C LEU A 69 3.89 -3.26 15.16
N ASP A 70 3.76 -3.12 13.84
CA ASP A 70 4.44 -3.94 12.83
C ASP A 70 5.70 -3.27 12.25
N SER A 71 6.29 -2.30 12.99
CA SER A 71 7.53 -1.62 12.63
C SER A 71 8.33 -1.11 13.84
N ILE A 72 9.59 -0.71 13.62
CA ILE A 72 10.58 -0.14 14.56
C ILE A 72 11.07 -1.10 15.66
N TYR A 73 10.15 -1.71 16.41
CA TYR A 73 10.44 -2.57 17.55
C TYR A 73 9.64 -3.87 17.47
N LYS A 74 10.09 -4.87 18.23
CA LYS A 74 9.32 -6.09 18.48
C LYS A 74 8.09 -5.78 19.33
N VAL A 75 6.97 -6.46 19.09
CA VAL A 75 5.76 -6.37 19.91
C VAL A 75 6.06 -6.76 21.35
N LYS A 76 6.93 -7.74 21.57
CA LYS A 76 7.39 -8.11 22.92
C LYS A 76 7.98 -6.91 23.67
N SER A 77 8.88 -6.16 23.03
CA SER A 77 9.56 -5.01 23.64
C SER A 77 8.58 -3.87 23.94
N TYR A 78 7.60 -3.65 23.06
CA TYR A 78 6.50 -2.72 23.32
C TYR A 78 5.64 -3.17 24.51
N ALA A 79 5.25 -4.45 24.53
CA ALA A 79 4.37 -5.02 25.55
C ALA A 79 4.95 -4.94 26.97
N GLU A 80 6.28 -4.99 27.15
CA GLU A 80 6.94 -4.81 28.45
C GLU A 80 6.52 -3.51 29.14
N TYR A 81 6.41 -2.43 28.36
CA TYR A 81 6.02 -1.12 28.86
C TYR A 81 4.51 -0.92 28.79
N ALA A 82 3.87 -1.29 27.69
CA ALA A 82 2.42 -1.13 27.52
C ALA A 82 1.63 -1.80 28.65
N LEU A 83 1.98 -3.04 29.03
CA LEU A 83 1.36 -3.75 30.16
C LEU A 83 1.65 -3.08 31.49
N SER A 84 2.83 -2.48 31.67
CA SER A 84 3.20 -1.76 32.90
C SER A 84 2.34 -0.50 33.13
N TYR A 85 1.73 0.00 32.06
CA TYR A 85 0.90 1.20 32.04
C TYR A 85 -0.57 0.92 31.77
N GLY A 86 -1.01 -0.31 32.03
CA GLY A 86 -2.42 -0.71 32.01
C GLY A 86 -2.98 -1.11 30.65
N ASN A 87 -2.17 -1.04 29.58
CA ASN A 87 -2.59 -1.42 28.24
C ASN A 87 -2.50 -2.93 28.08
N THR A 88 -3.64 -3.63 28.05
CA THR A 88 -3.69 -5.09 27.93
C THR A 88 -3.97 -5.56 26.51
N THR A 89 -4.53 -4.68 25.67
CA THR A 89 -4.94 -5.00 24.30
C THR A 89 -4.61 -3.86 23.34
N ALA A 90 -4.27 -4.19 22.10
CA ALA A 90 -4.21 -3.23 21.00
C ALA A 90 -4.83 -3.81 19.72
N VAL A 91 -5.32 -2.90 18.87
CA VAL A 91 -5.74 -3.18 17.50
C VAL A 91 -4.70 -2.54 16.57
N SER A 92 -3.92 -3.38 15.88
CA SER A 92 -2.85 -2.93 14.99
C SER A 92 -3.17 -3.23 13.55
N GLU A 93 -3.02 -2.25 12.67
CA GLU A 93 -2.90 -2.59 11.24
C GLU A 93 -1.56 -3.31 10.98
N VAL A 94 -1.49 -4.10 9.90
CA VAL A 94 -0.29 -4.82 9.46
C VAL A 94 0.22 -4.35 8.09
N ALA A 95 -0.06 -3.08 7.74
CA ALA A 95 0.26 -2.50 6.43
C ALA A 95 1.76 -2.37 6.19
N MET A 96 2.54 -2.01 7.21
CA MET A 96 3.97 -1.77 7.08
C MET A 96 4.70 -3.07 6.75
N ILE A 97 4.47 -4.12 7.53
CA ILE A 97 5.12 -5.40 7.31
C ILE A 97 4.61 -6.10 6.05
N ALA A 98 3.34 -5.88 5.67
CA ALA A 98 2.79 -6.35 4.40
C ALA A 98 3.49 -5.69 3.20
N ASN A 99 3.69 -4.38 3.20
CA ASN A 99 4.43 -3.68 2.13
C ASN A 99 5.91 -4.12 2.07
N ALA A 100 6.54 -4.32 3.23
CA ALA A 100 7.95 -4.69 3.30
C ALA A 100 8.26 -6.13 2.89
N MET A 101 7.45 -7.11 3.32
CA MET A 101 7.76 -8.54 3.19
C MET A 101 6.58 -9.37 2.61
N GLY A 102 5.48 -8.71 2.22
CA GLY A 102 4.30 -9.36 1.66
C GLY A 102 3.58 -10.23 2.68
N THR A 103 2.97 -11.31 2.19
CA THR A 103 2.19 -12.25 3.02
C THR A 103 3.04 -12.92 4.12
N LYS A 104 4.31 -13.23 3.83
CA LYS A 104 5.23 -13.84 4.80
C LYS A 104 5.50 -12.92 5.99
N GLY A 105 5.66 -11.63 5.72
CA GLY A 105 5.83 -10.62 6.77
C GLY A 105 4.69 -10.67 7.78
N VAL A 106 3.46 -10.62 7.28
CA VAL A 106 2.25 -10.71 8.12
C VAL A 106 2.24 -12.02 8.92
N GLU A 107 2.54 -13.16 8.30
CA GLU A 107 2.60 -14.45 9.02
C GLU A 107 3.67 -14.45 10.14
N PHE A 108 4.83 -13.83 9.92
CA PHE A 108 5.86 -13.69 10.95
C PHE A 108 5.41 -12.80 12.11
N PHE A 109 4.79 -11.66 11.82
CA PHE A 109 4.23 -10.77 12.84
C PHE A 109 3.14 -11.46 13.66
N LEU A 110 2.20 -12.16 13.01
CA LEU A 110 1.16 -12.91 13.71
C LEU A 110 1.76 -13.92 14.69
N LYS A 111 2.81 -14.63 14.28
CA LYS A 111 3.52 -15.59 15.12
C LYS A 111 4.27 -14.93 16.27
N GLU A 112 4.85 -13.76 16.07
CA GLU A 112 5.54 -13.02 17.14
C GLU A 112 4.60 -12.78 18.33
N THR A 113 3.37 -12.38 18.04
CA THR A 113 2.35 -12.03 19.05
C THR A 113 1.73 -13.24 19.77
N GLU A 114 1.97 -14.47 19.33
CA GLU A 114 1.30 -15.65 19.88
C GLU A 114 1.74 -15.98 21.31
N GLY A 115 0.75 -16.09 22.21
CA GLY A 115 0.98 -16.47 23.61
C GLY A 115 1.51 -15.33 24.48
N LEU A 116 1.57 -14.10 23.98
CA LEU A 116 1.77 -12.94 24.84
C LEU A 116 0.52 -12.67 25.69
N PRO A 117 0.68 -12.23 26.96
CA PRO A 117 -0.45 -11.74 27.76
C PRO A 117 -1.00 -10.40 27.23
N PHE A 118 -0.18 -9.65 26.48
CA PHE A 118 -0.62 -8.49 25.72
C PHE A 118 -1.32 -8.95 24.43
N ARG A 119 -2.60 -8.64 24.31
CA ARG A 119 -3.44 -9.12 23.20
C ARG A 119 -3.34 -8.20 21.99
N VAL A 120 -3.03 -8.77 20.83
CA VAL A 120 -2.96 -8.03 19.57
C VAL A 120 -4.01 -8.53 18.59
N PHE A 121 -5.05 -7.72 18.40
CA PHE A 121 -5.94 -7.83 17.27
C PHE A 121 -5.34 -7.12 16.06
N ILE A 122 -5.71 -7.56 14.87
CA ILE A 122 -5.21 -6.99 13.63
C ILE A 122 -6.30 -6.43 12.74
N LEU A 123 -5.92 -5.52 11.85
CA LEU A 123 -6.73 -5.06 10.73
C LEU A 123 -6.05 -5.45 9.42
N ALA A 124 -6.84 -5.90 8.45
CA ALA A 124 -6.33 -6.30 7.14
C ALA A 124 -6.05 -5.04 6.29
N PRO A 125 -4.81 -4.85 5.80
CA PRO A 125 -4.45 -3.61 5.12
C PRO A 125 -5.12 -3.54 3.74
N PRO A 126 -5.93 -2.50 3.45
CA PRO A 126 -6.69 -2.43 2.21
C PRO A 126 -5.79 -2.16 1.00
N LEU A 127 -4.73 -1.37 1.19
CA LEU A 127 -3.96 -0.80 0.10
C LEU A 127 -2.46 -1.15 0.25
N VAL A 128 -2.02 -2.19 -0.44
CA VAL A 128 -0.62 -2.64 -0.45
C VAL A 128 -0.15 -2.82 -1.92
N PRO A 129 0.59 -1.86 -2.49
CA PRO A 129 0.81 -0.50 -1.99
C PRO A 129 -0.46 0.39 -2.14
N PRO A 130 -0.48 1.59 -1.52
CA PRO A 130 -1.52 2.59 -1.68
C PRO A 130 -1.92 2.88 -3.12
N PHE A 131 -0.96 3.33 -3.95
CA PHE A 131 -1.19 3.76 -5.32
C PHE A 131 -0.33 2.97 -6.31
N PRO A 132 -0.74 1.76 -6.72
CA PRO A 132 0.07 0.87 -7.57
C PRO A 132 0.52 1.45 -8.90
N GLU A 133 -0.14 2.49 -9.41
CA GLU A 133 0.30 3.19 -10.63
C GLU A 133 1.51 4.12 -10.37
N LEU A 134 1.65 4.63 -9.15
CA LEU A 134 2.66 5.61 -8.76
C LEU A 134 3.85 5.02 -8.00
N GLU A 135 3.69 3.84 -7.41
CA GLU A 135 4.73 3.20 -6.59
C GLU A 135 4.65 1.68 -6.66
N THR A 136 5.67 1.00 -6.11
CA THR A 136 5.64 -0.46 -5.92
C THR A 136 6.09 -0.87 -4.53
N SER A 137 5.56 -1.99 -4.04
CA SER A 137 6.02 -2.70 -2.84
C SER A 137 5.90 -4.21 -3.08
N ARG A 138 6.11 -5.05 -2.05
CA ARG A 138 5.93 -6.49 -2.23
C ARG A 138 4.46 -6.84 -2.49
N PRO A 139 4.18 -7.89 -3.30
CA PRO A 139 2.81 -8.29 -3.61
C PRO A 139 2.02 -8.71 -2.37
N PHE A 140 0.78 -8.23 -2.29
CA PHE A 140 -0.20 -8.65 -1.30
C PHE A 140 -1.49 -9.11 -2.01
N PRO A 141 -1.63 -10.42 -2.31
CA PRO A 141 -2.74 -10.91 -3.12
C PRO A 141 -4.09 -10.81 -2.41
N ALA A 142 -5.15 -10.52 -3.17
CA ALA A 142 -6.53 -10.48 -2.66
C ALA A 142 -6.97 -11.79 -1.96
N ALA A 143 -6.44 -12.94 -2.39
CA ALA A 143 -6.69 -14.23 -1.73
C ALA A 143 -6.13 -14.26 -0.30
N PHE A 144 -4.95 -13.68 -0.08
CA PHE A 144 -4.37 -13.59 1.26
C PHE A 144 -5.08 -12.53 2.10
N PHE A 145 -5.45 -11.38 1.52
CA PHE A 145 -6.31 -10.40 2.19
C PHE A 145 -7.59 -11.07 2.73
N ARG A 146 -8.28 -11.88 1.91
CA ARG A 146 -9.48 -12.64 2.32
C ARG A 146 -9.18 -13.63 3.46
N LYS A 147 -8.06 -14.36 3.38
CA LYS A 147 -7.61 -15.27 4.44
C LYS A 147 -7.40 -14.52 5.75
N LEU A 148 -6.71 -13.38 5.70
CA LEU A 148 -6.41 -12.53 6.85
C LEU A 148 -7.70 -11.97 7.46
N LEU A 149 -8.57 -11.40 6.64
CA LEU A 149 -9.85 -10.85 7.06
C LEU A 149 -10.78 -11.92 7.66
N ALA A 150 -10.67 -13.19 7.26
CA ALA A 150 -11.47 -14.28 7.84
C ALA A 150 -10.99 -14.74 9.24
N MET A 151 -9.80 -14.35 9.71
CA MET A 151 -9.29 -14.75 11.02
C MET A 151 -10.12 -14.12 12.15
N GLU A 152 -10.35 -14.86 13.24
CA GLU A 152 -11.06 -14.33 14.42
C GLU A 152 -10.36 -13.11 15.02
N ARG A 153 -9.03 -13.14 15.10
CA ARG A 153 -8.20 -12.02 15.56
C ARG A 153 -8.13 -10.82 14.60
N CYS A 154 -8.72 -10.92 13.40
CA CYS A 154 -8.80 -9.80 12.46
C CYS A 154 -10.15 -9.10 12.60
N LEU A 155 -10.16 -7.84 13.02
CA LEU A 155 -11.40 -7.13 13.40
C LEU A 155 -12.05 -6.37 12.25
N GLY A 156 -11.37 -6.27 11.11
CA GLY A 156 -11.84 -5.47 9.99
C GLY A 156 -10.79 -5.16 8.95
N VAL A 157 -11.16 -4.21 8.09
CA VAL A 157 -10.28 -3.58 7.12
C VAL A 157 -9.61 -2.38 7.81
N GLY A 158 -8.30 -2.26 7.62
CA GLY A 158 -7.51 -1.16 8.13
C GLY A 158 -7.76 0.15 7.40
N GLU A 159 -6.95 1.16 7.70
CA GLU A 159 -7.23 2.52 7.27
C GLU A 159 -7.21 2.66 5.74
N SER A 160 -8.31 3.14 5.17
CA SER A 160 -8.44 3.33 3.72
C SER A 160 -8.42 4.81 3.38
N TYR A 161 -7.62 5.26 2.40
CA TYR A 161 -7.60 6.68 2.02
C TYR A 161 -8.91 7.11 1.34
N TRP A 162 -9.51 8.22 1.81
CA TRP A 162 -10.79 8.70 1.28
C TRP A 162 -10.81 8.95 -0.25
N PRO A 163 -9.73 9.42 -0.93
CA PRO A 163 -9.78 9.64 -2.37
C PRO A 163 -9.94 8.34 -3.16
N ILE A 164 -9.37 7.25 -2.65
CA ILE A 164 -9.45 5.91 -3.25
C ILE A 164 -10.87 5.35 -3.13
N VAL A 165 -11.46 5.45 -1.94
CA VAL A 165 -12.79 4.92 -1.66
C VAL A 165 -13.88 5.73 -2.38
N VAL A 166 -13.83 7.06 -2.30
CA VAL A 166 -14.77 7.95 -3.00
C VAL A 166 -14.55 7.91 -4.52
N GLY A 167 -13.33 7.63 -4.96
CA GLY A 167 -12.99 7.35 -6.36
C GLY A 167 -13.51 6.01 -6.89
N LEU A 168 -14.19 5.22 -6.05
CA LEU A 168 -14.77 3.92 -6.38
C LEU A 168 -13.75 2.90 -6.87
N GLU A 169 -12.53 2.90 -6.30
CA GLU A 169 -11.52 1.90 -6.66
C GLU A 169 -12.04 0.49 -6.34
N GLU A 170 -12.06 -0.39 -7.35
CA GLU A 170 -12.61 -1.75 -7.25
C GLU A 170 -11.95 -2.57 -6.12
N ARG A 171 -10.63 -2.38 -5.92
CA ARG A 171 -9.88 -3.06 -4.84
C ARG A 171 -10.44 -2.70 -3.47
N ALA A 172 -10.55 -1.42 -3.14
CA ALA A 172 -11.05 -0.96 -1.85
C ALA A 172 -12.52 -1.36 -1.63
N LEU A 173 -13.38 -1.14 -2.63
CA LEU A 173 -14.81 -1.44 -2.50
C LEU A 173 -15.10 -2.95 -2.36
N SER A 174 -14.37 -3.80 -3.08
CA SER A 174 -14.53 -5.26 -2.96
C SER A 174 -14.08 -5.78 -1.59
N GLN A 175 -13.07 -5.17 -0.98
CA GLN A 175 -12.63 -5.46 0.38
C GLN A 175 -13.66 -4.98 1.43
N TYR A 176 -14.27 -3.82 1.22
CA TYR A 176 -15.36 -3.33 2.07
C TYR A 176 -16.58 -4.24 2.02
N GLN A 177 -16.98 -4.67 0.83
CA GLN A 177 -18.06 -5.64 0.66
C GLN A 177 -17.75 -6.96 1.38
N LEU A 178 -16.50 -7.43 1.30
CA LEU A 178 -16.07 -8.64 2.00
C LEU A 178 -16.14 -8.47 3.53
N SER A 179 -15.71 -7.33 4.05
CA SER A 179 -15.81 -6.99 5.48
C SER A 179 -17.26 -6.97 5.95
N ASP A 180 -18.15 -6.38 5.16
CA ASP A 180 -19.59 -6.30 5.45
C ASP A 180 -20.24 -7.68 5.55
N MET A 181 -19.98 -8.57 4.58
CA MET A 181 -20.46 -9.95 4.61
C MET A 181 -19.97 -10.75 5.83
N MET A 182 -18.85 -10.34 6.43
CA MET A 182 -18.27 -10.95 7.62
C MET A 182 -18.67 -10.25 8.92
N GLY A 183 -19.43 -9.14 8.85
CA GLY A 183 -19.80 -8.34 10.01
C GLY A 183 -18.60 -7.67 10.70
N LYS A 184 -17.59 -7.25 9.91
CA LYS A 184 -16.34 -6.67 10.42
C LYS A 184 -16.24 -5.17 10.13
N THR A 185 -15.39 -4.48 10.90
CA THR A 185 -15.24 -3.03 10.84
C THR A 185 -14.47 -2.58 9.57
N ARG A 186 -14.55 -1.28 9.26
CA ARG A 186 -13.85 -0.66 8.12
C ARG A 186 -13.29 0.69 8.56
N GLU A 187 -12.00 0.72 8.85
CA GLU A 187 -11.35 1.92 9.34
C GLU A 187 -10.99 2.89 8.22
N GLY A 188 -10.78 4.15 8.59
CA GLY A 188 -10.65 5.21 7.63
C GLY A 188 -9.64 6.29 7.92
N HIS A 189 -9.05 6.78 6.84
CA HIS A 189 -8.11 7.89 6.81
C HIS A 189 -8.72 9.04 5.99
N ALA A 190 -9.47 9.91 6.67
CA ALA A 190 -10.25 10.99 6.08
C ALA A 190 -9.53 12.35 6.12
N ALA A 191 -8.20 12.37 6.05
CA ALA A 191 -7.39 13.58 6.10
C ALA A 191 -7.87 14.64 5.09
N GLY A 192 -8.27 15.80 5.58
CA GLY A 192 -8.78 16.92 4.76
C GLY A 192 -10.14 16.68 4.09
N ALA A 193 -10.84 15.58 4.37
CA ALA A 193 -12.20 15.36 3.91
C ALA A 193 -13.21 16.04 4.85
N ARG A 194 -14.07 16.89 4.28
CA ARG A 194 -15.14 17.62 4.96
C ARG A 194 -16.41 17.61 4.11
N ASN A 195 -17.57 17.87 4.71
CA ASN A 195 -18.85 18.05 4.04
C ASN A 195 -19.14 16.89 3.07
N ALA A 196 -19.49 17.20 1.82
CA ALA A 196 -19.83 16.21 0.79
C ALA A 196 -18.79 15.09 0.61
N LYS A 197 -17.48 15.39 0.79
CA LYS A 197 -16.43 14.37 0.67
C LYS A 197 -16.51 13.36 1.81
N LEU A 198 -16.66 13.84 3.04
CA LEU A 198 -16.79 13.00 4.23
C LEU A 198 -18.10 12.19 4.18
N ILE A 199 -19.21 12.82 3.76
CA ILE A 199 -20.50 12.15 3.58
C ILE A 199 -20.38 11.01 2.55
N ALA A 200 -19.77 11.26 1.39
CA ALA A 200 -19.56 10.23 0.37
C ALA A 200 -18.69 9.08 0.89
N TYR A 201 -17.66 9.40 1.68
CA TYR A 201 -16.75 8.43 2.25
C TYR A 201 -17.44 7.52 3.28
N ILE A 202 -18.24 8.10 4.19
CA ILE A 202 -19.05 7.34 5.15
C ILE A 202 -20.11 6.51 4.41
N ALA A 203 -20.78 7.07 3.40
CA ALA A 203 -21.78 6.37 2.60
C ALA A 203 -21.22 5.17 1.84
N ALA A 204 -19.93 5.18 1.49
CA ALA A 204 -19.23 4.04 0.89
C ALA A 204 -18.96 2.90 1.90
N GLY A 205 -19.15 3.15 3.20
CA GLY A 205 -19.17 2.14 4.26
C GLY A 205 -18.11 2.30 5.35
N THR A 206 -17.21 3.29 5.26
CA THR A 206 -16.20 3.52 6.31
C THR A 206 -16.85 3.88 7.64
N SER A 207 -16.41 3.25 8.73
CA SER A 207 -17.07 3.32 10.04
C SER A 207 -16.30 4.05 11.14
N SER A 208 -14.98 4.28 11.00
CA SER A 208 -14.18 5.08 11.93
C SER A 208 -13.17 5.98 11.24
N CYS A 209 -12.66 6.97 11.97
CA CYS A 209 -11.56 7.79 11.49
C CYS A 209 -10.76 8.44 12.64
N HIS A 210 -9.43 8.47 12.49
CA HIS A 210 -8.52 9.14 13.41
C HIS A 210 -7.97 10.50 12.92
N GLU A 211 -8.42 10.96 11.75
CA GLU A 211 -7.85 12.12 11.04
C GLU A 211 -8.54 13.46 11.35
N ALA A 212 -9.31 13.56 12.43
CA ALA A 212 -9.83 14.84 12.88
C ALA A 212 -8.71 15.64 13.56
N THR A 213 -8.52 16.89 13.15
CA THR A 213 -7.45 17.76 13.68
C THR A 213 -7.92 18.85 14.64
N ASN A 214 -9.24 19.01 14.76
CA ASN A 214 -9.87 20.03 15.58
C ASN A 214 -11.28 19.59 15.99
N LEU A 215 -11.87 20.31 16.95
CA LEU A 215 -13.19 20.04 17.47
C LEU A 215 -14.29 19.96 16.39
N ASP A 216 -14.32 20.90 15.44
CA ASP A 216 -15.36 20.94 14.41
C ASP A 216 -15.31 19.71 13.49
N GLU A 217 -14.10 19.22 13.20
CA GLU A 217 -13.88 17.99 12.43
C GLU A 217 -14.34 16.74 13.17
N ALA A 218 -14.07 16.68 14.47
CA ALA A 218 -14.50 15.57 15.31
C ALA A 218 -16.03 15.55 15.45
N LEU A 219 -16.65 16.71 15.70
CA LEU A 219 -18.10 16.83 15.82
C LEU A 219 -18.84 16.49 14.52
N GLU A 220 -18.31 16.88 13.36
CA GLU A 220 -18.91 16.50 12.07
C GLU A 220 -18.95 14.98 11.90
N ARG A 221 -17.83 14.29 12.15
CA ARG A 221 -17.74 12.82 12.06
C ARG A 221 -18.72 12.14 13.02
N LEU A 222 -18.74 12.59 14.28
CA LEU A 222 -19.63 12.04 15.30
C LEU A 222 -21.11 12.21 14.92
N ARG A 223 -21.50 13.40 14.43
CA ARG A 223 -22.88 13.70 14.00
C ARG A 223 -23.32 12.89 12.77
N LEU A 224 -22.36 12.48 11.93
CA LEU A 224 -22.61 11.61 10.77
C LEU A 224 -22.60 10.11 11.15
N GLY A 225 -22.46 9.78 12.44
CA GLY A 225 -22.49 8.40 12.93
C GLY A 225 -21.16 7.65 12.76
N MET A 226 -20.08 8.34 12.40
CA MET A 226 -18.74 7.75 12.31
C MET A 226 -18.09 7.71 13.70
N ALA A 227 -17.43 6.60 14.01
CA ALA A 227 -16.64 6.51 15.24
C ALA A 227 -15.42 7.43 15.17
N VAL A 228 -15.25 8.27 16.18
CA VAL A 228 -14.16 9.26 16.25
C VAL A 228 -13.03 8.68 17.09
N MET A 229 -11.86 8.55 16.49
CA MET A 229 -10.64 8.12 17.17
C MET A 229 -9.75 9.35 17.37
N ILE A 230 -9.70 9.89 18.59
CA ILE A 230 -8.85 11.04 18.90
C ILE A 230 -7.42 10.51 19.00
N ARG A 231 -6.58 10.89 18.03
CA ARG A 231 -5.18 10.50 18.01
C ARG A 231 -4.38 11.30 19.03
N GLU A 232 -3.56 10.60 19.79
CA GLU A 232 -2.64 11.17 20.76
C GLU A 232 -1.38 10.28 20.83
N GLY A 233 -0.45 10.47 19.90
CA GLY A 233 0.75 9.63 19.79
C GLY A 233 1.94 10.33 19.13
N TYR A 234 2.85 9.53 18.58
CA TYR A 234 4.09 9.97 17.97
C TYR A 234 3.84 10.93 16.80
N ILE A 235 2.94 10.59 15.88
CA ILE A 235 2.82 11.31 14.61
C ILE A 235 2.22 12.71 14.84
N ARG A 236 1.09 12.76 15.56
CA ARG A 236 0.38 13.98 15.96
C ARG A 236 -0.35 13.77 17.29
N GLN A 237 -0.70 14.89 17.92
CA GLN A 237 -1.31 14.97 19.24
C GLN A 237 -2.55 15.88 19.20
N GLU A 238 -3.72 15.29 18.96
CA GLU A 238 -4.96 16.02 18.71
C GLU A 238 -5.90 16.11 19.93
N LEU A 239 -5.56 15.47 21.05
CA LEU A 239 -6.44 15.44 22.23
C LEU A 239 -6.73 16.84 22.78
N ASP A 240 -5.73 17.73 22.80
CA ASP A 240 -5.90 19.12 23.23
C ASP A 240 -6.88 19.86 22.31
N ALA A 241 -6.63 19.82 21.00
CA ALA A 241 -7.41 20.51 19.98
C ALA A 241 -8.87 20.03 19.88
N ILE A 242 -9.16 18.79 20.30
CA ILE A 242 -10.50 18.19 20.30
C ILE A 242 -11.15 18.23 21.69
N SER A 243 -10.40 18.55 22.76
CA SER A 243 -10.84 18.44 24.15
C SER A 243 -12.14 19.17 24.48
N GLY A 244 -12.49 20.22 23.74
CA GLY A 244 -13.76 20.93 23.85
C GLY A 244 -14.99 20.02 23.71
N ILE A 245 -14.87 18.84 23.07
CA ILE A 245 -15.95 17.85 22.98
C ILE A 245 -16.43 17.37 24.35
N SER A 246 -15.57 17.43 25.38
CA SER A 246 -15.90 17.07 26.76
C SER A 246 -16.88 18.05 27.43
N LYS A 247 -16.92 19.31 26.98
CA LYS A 247 -17.73 20.38 27.56
C LYS A 247 -19.14 20.41 27.00
N GLU A 248 -19.34 19.78 25.86
CA GLU A 248 -20.65 19.61 25.25
C GLU A 248 -21.44 18.53 26.01
N SER A 249 -22.75 18.69 26.14
CA SER A 249 -23.62 17.65 26.71
C SER A 249 -23.87 16.53 25.69
N LEU A 250 -22.79 15.92 25.20
CA LEU A 250 -22.79 14.87 24.19
C LEU A 250 -22.63 13.48 24.80
N ASP A 251 -23.20 12.51 24.11
CA ASP A 251 -22.91 11.11 24.31
C ASP A 251 -21.60 10.75 23.58
N LEU A 252 -20.63 10.25 24.34
CA LEU A 252 -19.28 9.94 23.86
C LEU A 252 -19.06 8.45 23.58
N HIS A 253 -20.11 7.62 23.53
CA HIS A 253 -19.98 6.16 23.33
C HIS A 253 -19.24 5.76 22.03
N ASN A 254 -19.26 6.62 21.00
CA ASN A 254 -18.57 6.44 19.71
C ASN A 254 -17.26 7.24 19.60
N VAL A 255 -16.73 7.71 20.72
CA VAL A 255 -15.44 8.42 20.79
C VAL A 255 -14.42 7.54 21.50
N MET A 256 -13.22 7.46 20.95
CA MET A 256 -12.10 6.69 21.46
C MET A 256 -10.85 7.56 21.52
N ILE A 257 -9.89 7.23 22.38
CA ILE A 257 -8.53 7.79 22.32
C ILE A 257 -7.62 6.67 21.81
N VAL A 258 -6.79 6.97 20.81
CA VAL A 258 -5.91 6.01 20.14
C VAL A 258 -4.51 6.61 19.98
N THR A 259 -3.50 5.75 19.82
CA THR A 259 -2.14 6.25 19.63
C THR A 259 -1.78 6.49 18.17
N ASP A 260 -2.34 5.70 17.23
CA ASP A 260 -1.88 5.57 15.83
C ASP A 260 -0.43 5.03 15.75
N PHE A 261 0.51 5.72 16.36
CA PHE A 261 1.80 5.14 16.73
C PHE A 261 2.18 5.62 18.12
N ALA A 262 2.32 4.72 19.08
CA ALA A 262 2.76 5.08 20.43
C ALA A 262 4.19 5.64 20.39
N ASP A 263 4.45 6.77 21.05
CA ASP A 263 5.80 7.35 21.07
C ASP A 263 6.74 6.44 21.88
N PRO A 264 7.81 5.88 21.26
CA PRO A 264 8.74 5.00 21.96
C PRO A 264 9.43 5.67 23.15
N GLU A 265 9.71 6.98 23.05
CA GLU A 265 10.34 7.73 24.13
C GLU A 265 9.39 7.88 25.30
N ASP A 266 8.15 8.29 25.05
CA ASP A 266 7.15 8.45 26.11
C ASP A 266 6.90 7.11 26.81
N LEU A 267 6.80 6.03 26.03
CA LEU A 267 6.58 4.69 26.55
C LEU A 267 7.73 4.24 27.47
N VAL A 268 8.98 4.60 27.17
CA VAL A 268 10.12 4.24 28.03
C VAL A 268 10.23 5.14 29.25
N THR A 269 9.84 6.42 29.15
CA THR A 269 10.20 7.45 30.13
C THR A 269 9.07 7.87 31.06
N ILE A 270 7.84 8.00 30.55
CA ILE A 270 6.75 8.68 31.27
C ILE A 270 5.44 7.88 31.32
N GLY A 271 5.10 7.07 30.32
CA GLY A 271 3.87 6.26 30.35
C GLY A 271 3.36 5.81 28.98
N GLY A 272 2.21 5.12 29.01
CA GLY A 272 1.51 4.65 27.81
C GLY A 272 0.07 5.19 27.78
N MET A 273 -0.93 4.32 27.63
CA MET A 273 -2.34 4.74 27.65
C MET A 273 -2.78 5.42 28.96
N ASN A 274 -2.15 5.10 30.10
CA ASN A 274 -2.41 5.81 31.35
C ASN A 274 -2.06 7.31 31.28
N LEU A 275 -1.01 7.67 30.53
CA LEU A 275 -0.61 9.06 30.31
C LEU A 275 -1.68 9.81 29.50
N LEU A 276 -2.25 9.15 28.50
CA LEU A 276 -3.34 9.70 27.67
C LEU A 276 -4.60 9.95 28.51
N LEU A 277 -4.92 9.05 29.44
CA LEU A 277 -6.01 9.25 30.41
C LEU A 277 -5.75 10.43 31.34
N LYS A 278 -4.54 10.53 31.90
CA LYS A 278 -4.12 11.69 32.71
C LYS A 278 -4.28 13.00 31.93
N LYS A 279 -3.81 13.03 30.67
CA LYS A 279 -3.95 14.19 29.79
C LYS A 279 -5.42 14.53 29.52
N ALA A 280 -6.26 13.54 29.22
CA ALA A 280 -7.68 13.74 28.99
C ALA A 280 -8.38 14.37 30.21
N VAL A 281 -8.15 13.83 31.41
CA VAL A 281 -8.75 14.39 32.63
C VAL A 281 -8.25 15.81 32.91
N ALA A 282 -6.96 16.07 32.73
CA ALA A 282 -6.39 17.41 32.87
C ALA A 282 -7.00 18.42 31.87
N LEU A 283 -7.44 17.96 30.71
CA LEU A 283 -8.13 18.77 29.69
C LEU A 283 -9.64 18.92 29.94
N GLY A 284 -10.17 18.32 31.02
CA GLY A 284 -11.55 18.52 31.48
C GLY A 284 -12.52 17.38 31.13
N PHE A 285 -12.04 16.24 30.65
CA PHE A 285 -12.89 15.06 30.51
C PHE A 285 -13.26 14.49 31.88
N ASP A 286 -14.52 14.05 32.02
CA ASP A 286 -14.91 13.22 33.17
C ASP A 286 -14.03 11.95 33.21
N PRO A 287 -13.44 11.58 34.37
CA PRO A 287 -12.52 10.47 34.43
C PRO A 287 -13.11 9.12 34.04
N VAL A 288 -14.39 8.87 34.36
CA VAL A 288 -15.05 7.61 33.97
C VAL A 288 -15.31 7.58 32.47
N LYS A 289 -15.73 8.71 31.87
CA LYS A 289 -15.86 8.84 30.41
C LYS A 289 -14.51 8.66 29.70
N ALA A 290 -13.42 9.23 30.22
CA ALA A 290 -12.09 9.03 29.66
C ALA A 290 -11.70 7.54 29.68
N VAL A 291 -11.97 6.83 30.79
CA VAL A 291 -11.77 5.37 30.88
C VAL A 291 -12.65 4.63 29.86
N GLN A 292 -13.91 5.03 29.66
CA GLN A 292 -14.79 4.41 28.65
C GLN A 292 -14.19 4.52 27.23
N MET A 293 -13.60 5.67 26.88
CA MET A 293 -13.00 5.93 25.57
C MET A 293 -11.82 5.01 25.23
N VAL A 294 -11.15 4.42 26.23
CA VAL A 294 -10.03 3.48 26.05
C VAL A 294 -10.37 2.06 26.50
N THR A 295 -11.65 1.77 26.77
CA THR A 295 -12.11 0.44 27.21
C THR A 295 -13.37 0.01 26.48
N ILE A 296 -14.55 0.32 27.02
CA ILE A 296 -15.83 -0.19 26.53
C ILE A 296 -16.22 0.38 25.17
N ASN A 297 -15.83 1.62 24.85
CA ASN A 297 -16.13 2.22 23.55
C ASN A 297 -15.39 1.48 22.43
N VAL A 298 -14.10 1.21 22.65
CA VAL A 298 -13.26 0.40 21.75
C VAL A 298 -13.83 -1.00 21.61
N ALA A 299 -14.13 -1.66 22.73
CA ALA A 299 -14.69 -3.01 22.71
C ALA A 299 -16.04 -3.09 21.99
N ARG A 300 -16.91 -2.09 22.14
CA ARG A 300 -18.20 -2.02 21.43
C ARG A 300 -18.01 -1.80 19.94
N TYR A 301 -17.15 -0.87 19.54
CA TYR A 301 -16.88 -0.57 18.13
C TYR A 301 -16.44 -1.83 17.35
N PHE A 302 -15.52 -2.60 17.93
CA PHE A 302 -15.02 -3.82 17.30
C PHE A 302 -15.81 -5.11 17.61
N GLY A 303 -16.85 -5.04 18.44
CA GLY A 303 -17.62 -6.22 18.83
C GLY A 303 -16.89 -7.19 19.78
N LEU A 304 -15.90 -6.72 20.53
CA LEU A 304 -15.11 -7.49 21.50
C LEU A 304 -15.90 -7.73 22.80
N ARG A 305 -16.92 -8.60 22.72
CA ARG A 305 -17.92 -8.81 23.78
C ARG A 305 -17.34 -9.25 25.13
N GLU A 306 -16.19 -9.90 25.17
CA GLU A 306 -15.57 -10.38 26.41
C GLU A 306 -14.63 -9.36 27.07
N LEU A 307 -14.33 -8.25 26.40
CA LEU A 307 -13.37 -7.23 26.85
C LEU A 307 -14.07 -5.91 27.26
N GLY A 308 -13.25 -4.95 27.68
CA GLY A 308 -13.62 -3.55 27.88
C GLY A 308 -14.50 -3.28 29.11
N GLY A 309 -14.65 -4.21 30.04
CA GLY A 309 -15.47 -4.00 31.23
C GLY A 309 -15.23 -5.02 32.34
N LEU A 310 -15.51 -4.64 33.59
CA LEU A 310 -15.39 -5.49 34.77
C LEU A 310 -16.77 -6.04 35.17
N ALA A 311 -17.15 -7.18 34.60
CA ALA A 311 -18.45 -7.83 34.83
C ALA A 311 -18.34 -9.36 34.72
N PRO A 312 -19.28 -10.14 35.30
CA PRO A 312 -19.29 -11.59 35.16
C PRO A 312 -19.25 -12.04 33.69
N GLY A 313 -18.41 -13.03 33.38
CA GLY A 313 -18.20 -13.55 32.03
C GLY A 313 -17.22 -12.75 31.18
N LYS A 314 -16.73 -11.59 31.65
CA LYS A 314 -15.65 -10.85 30.98
C LYS A 314 -14.29 -11.47 31.29
N VAL A 315 -13.34 -11.30 30.38
CA VAL A 315 -11.93 -11.63 30.62
C VAL A 315 -11.40 -10.73 31.73
N ALA A 316 -10.61 -11.29 32.63
CA ALA A 316 -10.04 -10.59 33.77
C ALA A 316 -8.81 -9.74 33.38
N ASP A 317 -9.03 -8.77 32.51
CA ASP A 317 -8.09 -7.69 32.22
C ASP A 317 -8.43 -6.50 33.15
N ILE A 318 -7.59 -6.27 34.17
CA ILE A 318 -7.87 -5.36 35.28
C ILE A 318 -6.68 -4.44 35.51
N VAL A 319 -6.93 -3.14 35.62
CA VAL A 319 -5.94 -2.14 36.01
C VAL A 319 -6.34 -1.57 37.35
N ILE A 320 -5.44 -1.64 38.33
CA ILE A 320 -5.63 -1.05 39.65
C ILE A 320 -4.79 0.23 39.73
N VAL A 321 -5.46 1.37 39.85
CA VAL A 321 -4.81 2.69 39.93
C VAL A 321 -5.01 3.33 41.29
N ASN A 322 -4.09 4.23 41.68
CA ASN A 322 -4.18 4.95 42.94
C ASN A 322 -5.34 5.96 42.96
N ASP A 323 -5.54 6.65 41.85
CA ASP A 323 -6.53 7.71 41.65
C ASP A 323 -6.89 7.84 40.17
N LEU A 324 -7.88 8.67 39.85
CA LEU A 324 -8.37 8.93 38.49
C LEU A 324 -7.88 10.27 37.93
N GLU A 325 -6.82 10.84 38.50
CA GLU A 325 -6.17 12.06 38.02
C GLU A 325 -4.83 11.70 37.34
N GLU A 326 -3.98 10.96 38.05
CA GLU A 326 -2.64 10.57 37.64
C GLU A 326 -2.59 9.19 36.96
N PHE A 327 -3.60 8.34 37.20
CA PHE A 327 -3.70 6.98 36.64
C PHE A 327 -2.43 6.13 36.87
N TYR A 328 -1.74 6.33 38.00
CA TYR A 328 -0.58 5.51 38.34
C TYR A 328 -0.99 4.05 38.54
N CYS A 329 -0.45 3.16 37.70
CA CYS A 329 -0.79 1.74 37.67
C CYS A 329 -0.08 0.98 38.80
N HIS A 330 -0.81 0.72 39.89
CA HIS A 330 -0.32 -0.07 41.02
C HIS A 330 -0.25 -1.56 40.69
N GLN A 331 -1.25 -2.10 40.00
CA GLN A 331 -1.24 -3.48 39.50
C GLN A 331 -1.94 -3.55 38.15
N VAL A 332 -1.44 -4.41 37.27
CA VAL A 332 -2.09 -4.74 36.00
C VAL A 332 -2.20 -6.24 35.91
N TRP A 333 -3.41 -6.70 35.62
CA TRP A 333 -3.77 -8.09 35.42
C TRP A 333 -4.22 -8.27 33.97
N ALA A 334 -3.68 -9.27 33.29
CA ALA A 334 -4.08 -9.63 31.93
C ALA A 334 -4.46 -11.11 31.90
N GLY A 335 -5.67 -11.42 31.43
CA GLY A 335 -6.21 -12.78 31.41
C GLY A 335 -6.26 -13.44 32.80
N GLY A 336 -6.48 -12.67 33.86
CA GLY A 336 -6.58 -13.16 35.24
C GLY A 336 -5.26 -13.42 35.94
N SER A 337 -4.13 -13.04 35.34
CA SER A 337 -2.79 -13.15 35.95
C SER A 337 -2.19 -11.77 36.20
N LEU A 338 -1.52 -11.58 37.34
CA LEU A 338 -0.76 -10.36 37.62
C LEU A 338 0.45 -10.27 36.69
N VAL A 339 0.49 -9.25 35.83
CA VAL A 339 1.55 -9.07 34.83
C VAL A 339 2.45 -7.88 35.13
N ALA A 340 1.95 -6.84 35.78
CA ALA A 340 2.74 -5.70 36.21
C ALA A 340 2.33 -5.21 37.61
N LYS A 341 3.29 -4.61 38.31
CA LYS A 341 3.12 -4.03 39.64
C LYS A 341 4.00 -2.79 39.79
N ASP A 342 3.44 -1.72 40.37
CA ASP A 342 4.13 -0.46 40.65
C ASP A 342 4.86 0.10 39.41
N GLY A 343 4.16 0.12 38.26
CA GLY A 343 4.67 0.61 36.98
C GLY A 343 5.75 -0.26 36.32
N LYS A 344 5.92 -1.53 36.75
CA LYS A 344 6.92 -2.45 36.17
C LYS A 344 6.33 -3.82 35.90
N LEU A 345 6.75 -4.42 34.78
CA LEU A 345 6.43 -5.80 34.46
C LEU A 345 7.03 -6.75 35.52
N VAL A 346 6.25 -7.72 35.98
CA VAL A 346 6.66 -8.71 37.01
C VAL A 346 6.73 -10.14 36.49
N ILE A 347 6.51 -10.32 35.19
CA ILE A 347 6.61 -11.60 34.49
C ILE A 347 7.66 -11.52 33.39
N GLN A 348 8.13 -12.67 32.93
CA GLN A 348 8.94 -12.76 31.72
C GLN A 348 8.04 -12.99 30.51
N LEU A 349 8.13 -12.12 29.50
CA LEU A 349 7.39 -12.32 28.25
C LEU A 349 8.07 -13.38 27.39
N LYS A 350 7.25 -14.22 26.75
CA LYS A 350 7.69 -15.18 25.74
C LYS A 350 8.34 -14.43 24.57
N ASP A 351 9.50 -14.88 24.13
CA ASP A 351 10.14 -14.40 22.91
C ASP A 351 9.90 -15.40 21.79
N ASN A 352 9.08 -15.01 20.82
CA ASN A 352 8.88 -15.79 19.60
C ASN A 352 9.85 -15.22 18.54
N PRO A 353 10.97 -15.91 18.24
CA PRO A 353 11.96 -15.36 17.32
C PRO A 353 11.42 -15.34 15.89
N TYR A 354 11.76 -14.27 15.18
CA TYR A 354 11.61 -14.22 13.73
C TYR A 354 12.56 -15.23 13.07
N PRO A 355 12.12 -15.93 12.01
CA PRO A 355 13.01 -16.81 11.25
C PRO A 355 14.10 -16.00 10.55
N ASP A 356 15.22 -16.63 10.21
CA ASP A 356 16.32 -15.94 9.51
C ASP A 356 15.88 -15.35 8.16
N GLU A 357 14.91 -15.97 7.48
CA GLU A 357 14.31 -15.42 6.26
C GLU A 357 13.79 -13.98 6.45
N ALA A 358 13.28 -13.63 7.63
CA ALA A 358 12.79 -12.29 7.92
C ALA A 358 13.90 -11.23 7.83
N LYS A 359 15.17 -11.61 8.01
CA LYS A 359 16.34 -10.71 7.91
C LYS A 359 16.81 -10.47 6.47
N HIS A 360 16.23 -11.16 5.49
CA HIS A 360 16.61 -11.10 4.08
C HIS A 360 15.53 -10.41 3.23
N SER A 361 15.04 -9.26 3.72
CA SER A 361 13.98 -8.49 3.06
C SER A 361 14.48 -7.55 1.96
N ILE A 362 15.72 -7.08 2.08
CA ILE A 362 16.41 -6.21 1.11
C ILE A 362 17.14 -7.11 0.11
N ALA A 363 16.72 -7.04 -1.15
CA ALA A 363 17.31 -7.78 -2.25
C ALA A 363 18.41 -6.99 -2.97
N LEU A 364 18.47 -5.67 -2.78
CA LEU A 364 19.43 -4.77 -3.43
C LEU A 364 20.87 -5.24 -3.22
N ARG A 365 21.63 -5.25 -4.32
CA ARG A 365 23.09 -5.46 -4.27
C ARG A 365 23.79 -4.17 -3.91
N ARG A 366 25.06 -4.29 -3.50
CA ARG A 366 25.94 -3.15 -3.33
C ARG A 366 25.93 -2.29 -4.60
N VAL A 367 25.85 -0.98 -4.43
CA VAL A 367 25.78 0.01 -5.50
C VAL A 367 27.00 0.91 -5.53
N ASP A 368 27.26 1.49 -6.70
CA ASP A 368 28.22 2.56 -6.90
C ASP A 368 27.53 3.92 -6.98
N SER A 369 28.31 5.01 -6.87
CA SER A 369 27.78 6.39 -6.86
C SER A 369 27.18 6.83 -8.20
N ASP A 370 27.49 6.15 -9.29
CA ASP A 370 26.95 6.43 -10.62
C ASP A 370 25.43 6.25 -10.70
N LEU A 371 24.82 5.39 -9.88
CA LEU A 371 23.36 5.23 -9.84
C LEU A 371 22.60 6.46 -9.34
N PHE A 372 23.27 7.41 -8.70
CA PHE A 372 22.68 8.68 -8.26
C PHE A 372 22.85 9.81 -9.28
N GLN A 373 23.53 9.56 -10.40
CA GLN A 373 23.84 10.59 -11.38
C GLN A 373 22.60 10.98 -12.20
N ILE A 374 22.33 12.29 -12.30
CA ILE A 374 21.28 12.84 -13.18
C ILE A 374 21.97 13.64 -14.28
N SER A 375 22.05 13.07 -15.48
CA SER A 375 22.69 13.71 -16.63
C SER A 375 21.97 15.00 -17.05
N ALA A 376 22.76 15.97 -17.48
CA ALA A 376 22.28 17.26 -17.97
C ALA A 376 22.68 17.46 -19.43
N ASP A 377 21.68 17.41 -20.31
CA ASP A 377 21.84 17.65 -21.76
C ASP A 377 21.87 19.16 -22.10
N VAL A 378 21.48 20.00 -21.14
CA VAL A 378 21.47 21.46 -21.25
C VAL A 378 22.22 22.10 -20.09
N LYS A 379 22.74 23.31 -20.30
CA LYS A 379 23.49 24.04 -19.26
C LYS A 379 22.61 24.53 -18.10
N GLU A 380 21.32 24.75 -18.36
CA GLU A 380 20.38 25.32 -17.39
C GLU A 380 18.97 24.83 -17.69
N ALA A 381 18.20 24.51 -16.64
CA ALA A 381 16.82 24.03 -16.75
C ALA A 381 16.01 24.39 -15.50
N ASN A 382 14.69 24.45 -15.66
CA ASN A 382 13.76 24.52 -14.54
C ASN A 382 13.49 23.11 -14.02
N ILE A 383 13.71 22.88 -12.73
CA ILE A 383 13.62 21.58 -12.08
C ILE A 383 12.51 21.63 -11.03
N ARG A 384 11.65 20.60 -11.02
CA ARG A 384 10.68 20.39 -9.95
C ARG A 384 11.39 19.94 -8.67
N VAL A 385 11.15 20.66 -7.58
CA VAL A 385 11.72 20.38 -6.26
C VAL A 385 10.58 20.17 -5.28
N ILE A 386 10.69 19.12 -4.47
CA ILE A 386 9.77 18.82 -3.38
C ILE A 386 10.15 19.70 -2.19
N GLU A 387 9.38 20.73 -1.88
CA GLU A 387 9.64 21.59 -0.72
C GLU A 387 8.89 21.05 0.50
N ILE A 388 9.64 20.68 1.53
CA ILE A 388 9.16 20.29 2.84
C ILE A 388 8.75 21.55 3.59
N VAL A 389 7.48 21.64 3.97
CA VAL A 389 6.93 22.75 4.75
C VAL A 389 6.98 22.43 6.24
N ASN A 390 6.63 21.20 6.60
CA ASN A 390 6.74 20.63 7.94
C ASN A 390 6.85 19.10 7.85
N GLU A 391 6.73 18.40 8.98
CA GLU A 391 6.93 16.96 9.09
C GLU A 391 6.02 16.10 8.18
N THR A 392 4.90 16.62 7.68
CA THR A 392 3.95 15.85 6.84
C THR A 392 3.59 16.56 5.53
N ILE A 393 3.70 17.89 5.48
CA ILE A 393 3.27 18.72 4.34
C ILE A 393 4.44 19.02 3.40
N THR A 394 4.23 18.76 2.10
CA THR A 394 5.15 19.17 1.02
C THR A 394 4.42 20.03 0.00
N HIS A 395 5.17 20.86 -0.73
CA HIS A 395 4.71 21.60 -1.90
C HIS A 395 5.61 21.34 -3.11
N GLU A 396 5.08 21.62 -4.30
CA GLU A 396 5.90 21.74 -5.50
C GLU A 396 6.51 23.14 -5.56
N THR A 397 7.84 23.21 -5.76
CA THR A 397 8.51 24.44 -6.16
C THR A 397 9.34 24.21 -7.42
N ILE A 398 9.56 25.27 -8.19
CA ILE A 398 10.41 25.23 -9.38
C ILE A 398 11.70 25.97 -9.09
N HIS A 399 12.83 25.30 -9.31
CA HIS A 399 14.15 25.92 -9.21
C HIS A 399 14.85 25.94 -10.57
N GLN A 400 15.36 27.09 -10.96
CA GLN A 400 16.27 27.18 -12.10
C GLN A 400 17.66 26.71 -11.67
N MET A 401 18.09 25.57 -12.20
CA MET A 401 19.37 24.94 -11.86
C MET A 401 20.34 25.05 -13.03
N LYS A 402 21.62 25.25 -12.72
CA LYS A 402 22.72 25.18 -13.68
C LYS A 402 23.43 23.85 -13.55
N ALA A 403 23.67 23.19 -14.67
CA ALA A 403 24.39 21.94 -14.71
C ALA A 403 25.87 22.19 -14.40
N ALA A 404 26.46 21.33 -13.58
CA ALA A 404 27.89 21.31 -13.30
C ALA A 404 28.47 20.00 -13.82
N ASN A 405 29.53 20.07 -14.65
CA ASN A 405 30.14 18.89 -15.27
C ASN A 405 29.15 17.99 -16.02
N LYS A 406 28.16 18.58 -16.72
CA LYS A 406 27.04 17.88 -17.40
C LYS A 406 26.13 17.08 -16.46
N MET A 407 26.06 17.45 -15.19
CA MET A 407 25.25 16.80 -14.17
C MET A 407 24.36 17.80 -13.42
N TRP A 408 23.18 17.37 -13.01
CA TRP A 408 22.37 18.05 -12.00
C TRP A 408 22.81 17.58 -10.61
N LEU A 409 23.38 18.51 -9.84
CA LEU A 409 23.93 18.25 -8.50
C LEU A 409 23.05 18.86 -7.41
N SER A 410 23.14 18.33 -6.20
CA SER A 410 22.63 19.01 -5.00
C SER A 410 23.28 20.39 -4.86
N ILE A 411 22.53 21.34 -4.28
CA ILE A 411 22.95 22.71 -3.96
C ILE A 411 22.74 22.91 -2.46
N PRO A 412 23.62 22.36 -1.59
CA PRO A 412 23.40 22.34 -0.14
C PRO A 412 23.25 23.73 0.47
N GLU A 413 23.90 24.77 -0.08
CA GLU A 413 23.79 26.16 0.35
C GLU A 413 22.39 26.75 0.14
N LYS A 414 21.63 26.24 -0.83
CA LYS A 414 20.21 26.57 -1.06
C LYS A 414 19.25 25.55 -0.46
N ASP A 415 19.79 24.57 0.26
CA ASP A 415 19.05 23.42 0.77
C ASP A 415 18.28 22.69 -0.33
N ILE A 416 18.91 22.46 -1.47
CA ILE A 416 18.34 21.62 -2.54
C ILE A 416 19.16 20.34 -2.60
N LEU A 417 18.58 19.24 -2.16
CA LEU A 417 19.26 17.97 -2.00
C LEU A 417 18.69 16.93 -2.94
N LYS A 418 19.57 16.14 -3.54
CA LYS A 418 19.15 14.99 -4.34
C LYS A 418 18.53 13.94 -3.42
N ALA A 419 17.40 13.39 -3.86
CA ALA A 419 16.73 12.25 -3.24
C ALA A 419 16.59 11.11 -4.24
N ALA A 420 16.73 9.88 -3.74
CA ALA A 420 16.63 8.65 -4.51
C ALA A 420 15.71 7.67 -3.77
N VAL A 421 14.76 7.07 -4.49
CA VAL A 421 13.90 6.01 -3.93
C VAL A 421 14.12 4.72 -4.72
N PHE A 422 14.42 3.65 -4.00
CA PHE A 422 14.71 2.33 -4.54
C PHE A 422 13.64 1.33 -4.11
N ASN A 423 13.12 0.54 -5.06
CA ASN A 423 12.41 -0.68 -4.69
C ASN A 423 13.39 -1.67 -4.05
N LYS A 424 13.24 -1.89 -2.74
CA LYS A 424 14.18 -2.74 -1.99
C LYS A 424 14.12 -4.23 -2.35
N SER A 425 13.05 -4.66 -3.00
CA SER A 425 12.77 -6.07 -3.34
C SER A 425 13.32 -6.50 -4.69
N ILE A 426 13.91 -5.58 -5.47
CA ILE A 426 14.49 -5.86 -6.79
C ILE A 426 16.03 -5.76 -6.67
N PRO A 427 16.80 -6.84 -6.96
CA PRO A 427 18.24 -6.84 -6.76
C PRO A 427 19.03 -5.75 -7.49
N ASP A 428 18.62 -5.47 -8.73
CA ASP A 428 19.28 -4.52 -9.64
C ASP A 428 18.36 -3.30 -9.91
N ALA A 429 17.58 -2.87 -8.91
CA ALA A 429 16.67 -1.74 -9.06
C ALA A 429 17.44 -0.43 -9.31
N CYS A 430 17.06 0.28 -10.38
CA CYS A 430 17.47 1.67 -10.56
C CYS A 430 16.60 2.58 -9.68
N PRO A 431 17.17 3.63 -9.08
CA PRO A 431 16.37 4.58 -8.32
C PRO A 431 15.56 5.50 -9.22
N SER A 432 14.44 5.95 -8.70
CA SER A 432 13.85 7.22 -9.11
C SER A 432 14.61 8.36 -8.44
N LEU A 433 15.07 9.34 -9.23
CA LEU A 433 15.87 10.47 -8.76
C LEU A 433 15.04 11.77 -8.78
N SER A 434 15.18 12.57 -7.72
CA SER A 434 14.45 13.82 -7.52
C SER A 434 15.26 14.81 -6.70
N PHE A 435 14.70 16.00 -6.47
CA PHE A 435 15.29 17.01 -5.58
C PHE A 435 14.29 17.41 -4.50
N VAL A 436 14.81 17.64 -3.30
CA VAL A 436 14.03 18.04 -2.12
C VAL A 436 14.63 19.31 -1.53
N LYS A 437 13.79 20.13 -0.91
CA LYS A 437 14.16 21.34 -0.17
C LYS A 437 13.49 21.35 1.19
N GLY A 438 14.14 21.88 2.21
CA GLY A 438 13.62 21.99 3.58
C GLY A 438 14.14 20.92 4.53
N LEU A 439 14.94 19.95 4.06
CA LEU A 439 15.57 18.96 4.95
C LEU A 439 16.74 19.57 5.74
N GLY A 440 17.43 20.56 5.17
CA GLY A 440 18.44 21.40 5.81
C GLY A 440 19.88 20.85 5.82
N LEU A 441 20.14 19.66 5.27
CA LEU A 441 21.50 19.08 5.33
C LEU A 441 22.49 19.91 4.48
N ARG A 442 23.58 20.32 5.11
CA ARG A 442 24.69 21.05 4.45
C ARG A 442 25.83 20.14 4.03
N LYS A 443 25.95 18.96 4.64
CA LYS A 443 26.95 17.93 4.34
C LYS A 443 26.36 16.54 4.55
N GLY A 444 26.98 15.52 3.95
CA GLY A 444 26.63 14.13 4.19
C GLY A 444 25.39 13.64 3.45
N ALA A 445 24.87 12.50 3.89
CA ALA A 445 23.65 11.87 3.38
C ALA A 445 22.93 11.09 4.48
N ILE A 446 21.63 10.85 4.27
CA ILE A 446 20.80 10.00 5.12
C ILE A 446 20.14 8.95 4.24
N ALA A 447 20.07 7.71 4.72
CA ALA A 447 19.30 6.65 4.10
C ALA A 447 18.39 5.97 5.12
N THR A 448 17.21 5.53 4.69
CA THR A 448 16.30 4.74 5.51
C THR A 448 15.50 3.74 4.68
N SER A 449 15.24 2.55 5.25
CA SER A 449 14.33 1.54 4.71
C SER A 449 12.94 1.55 5.37
N LEU A 450 12.69 2.52 6.25
CA LEU A 450 11.44 2.71 6.96
C LEU A 450 10.76 3.97 6.41
N ILE A 451 9.97 3.79 5.37
CA ILE A 451 9.19 4.86 4.74
C ILE A 451 7.75 4.43 4.57
N TRP A 452 6.83 5.35 4.73
CA TRP A 452 5.40 5.07 4.62
C TRP A 452 4.94 5.10 3.16
N ASP A 453 4.17 4.15 2.64
CA ASP A 453 3.89 2.81 3.21
C ASP A 453 4.74 1.71 2.56
N THR A 454 5.37 2.02 1.44
CA THR A 454 6.00 0.99 0.59
C THR A 454 7.17 0.31 1.28
N ASN A 455 7.76 0.94 2.31
CA ASN A 455 8.91 0.43 3.03
C ASN A 455 10.10 0.11 2.11
N ASN A 456 10.17 0.87 1.02
CA ASN A 456 11.30 0.96 0.10
C ASN A 456 12.43 1.78 0.74
N ILE A 457 13.54 1.97 0.02
CA ILE A 457 14.68 2.71 0.56
C ILE A 457 14.71 4.11 -0.01
N LEU A 458 14.65 5.11 0.88
CA LEU A 458 14.90 6.52 0.58
C LEU A 458 16.34 6.85 0.93
N VAL A 459 17.02 7.58 0.04
CA VAL A 459 18.34 8.17 0.26
C VAL A 459 18.28 9.64 -0.10
N VAL A 460 18.71 10.54 0.79
CA VAL A 460 18.80 11.98 0.53
C VAL A 460 20.21 12.45 0.86
N GLY A 461 20.85 13.23 -0.01
CA GLY A 461 22.22 13.64 0.25
C GLY A 461 22.76 14.82 -0.53
N THR A 462 23.91 15.28 -0.06
CA THR A 462 24.65 16.41 -0.63
C THR A 462 25.58 16.01 -1.76
N SER A 463 25.95 14.72 -1.86
CA SER A 463 26.73 14.19 -2.99
C SER A 463 26.43 12.70 -3.24
N ASP A 464 26.64 12.28 -4.48
CA ASP A 464 26.38 10.91 -4.94
C ASP A 464 27.21 9.85 -4.19
N LYS A 465 28.44 10.21 -3.78
CA LYS A 465 29.32 9.31 -3.00
C LYS A 465 28.77 9.05 -1.61
N GLU A 466 28.36 10.11 -0.91
CA GLU A 466 27.77 10.00 0.45
C GLU A 466 26.48 9.17 0.40
N MET A 467 25.65 9.40 -0.63
CA MET A 467 24.41 8.64 -0.85
C MET A 467 24.68 7.15 -1.08
N ALA A 468 25.70 6.81 -1.87
CA ALA A 468 26.10 5.42 -2.09
C ALA A 468 26.60 4.73 -0.82
N VAL A 469 27.40 5.43 0.02
CA VAL A 469 27.83 4.90 1.33
C VAL A 469 26.62 4.63 2.22
N ALA A 470 25.69 5.59 2.33
CA ALA A 470 24.50 5.45 3.15
C ALA A 470 23.63 4.26 2.72
N LEU A 471 23.40 4.11 1.41
CA LEU A 471 22.63 2.97 0.86
C LEU A 471 23.32 1.63 1.10
N ASN A 472 24.63 1.55 0.84
CA ASN A 472 25.38 0.31 1.05
C ASN A 472 25.40 -0.11 2.52
N GLN A 473 25.40 0.86 3.45
CA GLN A 473 25.27 0.56 4.86
C GLN A 473 23.86 0.03 5.22
N ILE A 474 22.79 0.61 4.67
CA ILE A 474 21.42 0.08 4.83
C ILE A 474 21.33 -1.38 4.36
N ILE A 475 21.92 -1.69 3.20
CA ILE A 475 21.99 -3.06 2.66
C ILE A 475 22.74 -3.98 3.64
N SER A 476 23.91 -3.54 4.14
CA SER A 476 24.71 -4.33 5.08
C SER A 476 23.99 -4.60 6.41
N LEU A 477 23.18 -3.67 6.89
CA LEU A 477 22.41 -3.83 8.13
C LEU A 477 21.15 -4.69 7.95
N GLY A 478 20.76 -4.99 6.71
CA GLY A 478 19.47 -5.63 6.42
C GLY A 478 18.27 -4.69 6.62
N GLY A 479 18.51 -3.37 6.65
CA GLY A 479 17.53 -2.32 6.90
C GLY A 479 17.87 -1.45 8.09
N GLY A 480 17.30 -0.25 8.15
CA GLY A 480 17.55 0.69 9.21
C GLY A 480 17.44 2.15 8.82
N ILE A 481 18.17 2.97 9.57
CA ILE A 481 18.43 4.37 9.29
C ILE A 481 19.93 4.58 9.43
N VAL A 482 20.54 5.30 8.49
CA VAL A 482 21.96 5.58 8.47
C VAL A 482 22.18 7.05 8.15
N VAL A 483 23.02 7.72 8.93
CA VAL A 483 23.49 9.08 8.69
C VAL A 483 24.99 9.03 8.42
N VAL A 484 25.42 9.59 7.29
CA VAL A 484 26.80 9.58 6.82
C VAL A 484 27.32 11.01 6.71
N LYS A 485 28.58 11.21 7.07
CA LYS A 485 29.32 12.45 6.84
C LYS A 485 30.75 12.11 6.43
N GLU A 486 31.25 12.73 5.38
CA GLU A 486 32.62 12.53 4.90
C GLU A 486 32.90 11.06 4.57
N GLN A 487 31.88 10.35 4.05
CA GLN A 487 31.86 8.92 3.74
C GLN A 487 31.99 7.98 4.95
N GLU A 488 31.84 8.51 6.17
CA GLU A 488 31.81 7.74 7.42
C GLU A 488 30.42 7.72 8.03
N VAL A 489 30.02 6.57 8.59
CA VAL A 489 28.74 6.44 9.30
C VAL A 489 28.86 7.12 10.67
N ILE A 490 28.10 8.18 10.91
CA ILE A 490 28.15 8.94 12.17
C ILE A 490 27.00 8.60 13.12
N ALA A 491 25.90 8.03 12.62
CA ALA A 491 24.80 7.50 13.42
C ALA A 491 24.04 6.43 12.63
N GLN A 492 23.54 5.39 13.31
CA GLN A 492 22.71 4.35 12.70
C GLN A 492 21.75 3.69 13.69
N LEU A 493 20.58 3.28 13.19
CA LEU A 493 19.63 2.39 13.85
C LEU A 493 19.42 1.15 12.96
N PRO A 494 19.97 -0.02 13.33
CA PRO A 494 19.72 -1.26 12.59
C PRO A 494 18.27 -1.76 12.77
N LEU A 495 17.61 -2.08 11.66
CA LEU A 495 16.26 -2.64 11.60
C LEU A 495 16.23 -3.92 10.73
N PRO A 496 16.98 -4.97 11.10
CA PRO A 496 17.21 -6.12 10.21
C PRO A 496 15.95 -6.95 9.94
N ILE A 497 14.98 -7.00 10.87
CA ILE A 497 13.77 -7.82 10.68
C ILE A 497 12.84 -7.09 9.70
N CYS A 498 12.58 -7.73 8.57
CA CYS A 498 11.82 -7.20 7.44
C CYS A 498 12.31 -5.85 6.89
N GLY A 499 13.52 -5.43 7.30
CA GLY A 499 14.06 -4.11 7.01
C GLY A 499 13.38 -2.98 7.77
N LEU A 500 12.62 -3.30 8.83
CA LEU A 500 11.72 -2.39 9.54
C LEU A 500 11.78 -2.48 11.07
N ILE A 501 12.14 -3.63 11.63
CA ILE A 501 12.06 -3.91 13.06
C ILE A 501 13.46 -4.16 13.62
N SER A 502 13.78 -3.47 14.72
CA SER A 502 15.01 -3.71 15.49
C SER A 502 14.88 -4.95 16.37
N GLN A 503 16.01 -5.56 16.68
CA GLN A 503 16.11 -6.64 17.67
C GLN A 503 16.52 -6.12 19.06
N GLU A 504 16.85 -4.84 19.16
CA GLU A 504 17.34 -4.24 20.40
C GLU A 504 16.20 -3.97 21.38
N PRO A 505 16.51 -3.85 22.69
CA PRO A 505 15.55 -3.38 23.68
C PRO A 505 15.07 -1.96 23.36
N LEU A 506 13.82 -1.65 23.74
CA LEU A 506 13.18 -0.37 23.41
C LEU A 506 13.99 0.88 23.87
N PRO A 507 14.60 0.92 25.06
CA PRO A 507 15.44 2.07 25.46
C PRO A 507 16.65 2.32 24.57
N GLU A 508 17.25 1.26 24.01
CA GLU A 508 18.37 1.39 23.09
C GLU A 508 17.92 1.91 21.73
N ILE A 509 16.75 1.44 21.26
CA ILE A 509 16.11 1.99 20.06
C ILE A 509 15.85 3.50 20.23
N VAL A 510 15.27 3.92 21.35
CA VAL A 510 15.03 5.34 21.67
C VAL A 510 16.35 6.13 21.67
N THR A 511 17.38 5.61 22.33
CA THR A 511 18.71 6.24 22.36
C THR A 511 19.30 6.40 20.96
N ARG A 512 19.12 5.42 20.08
CA ARG A 512 19.59 5.50 18.69
C ARG A 512 18.77 6.48 17.86
N ILE A 513 17.45 6.54 18.02
CA ILE A 513 16.60 7.54 17.36
C ILE A 513 17.09 8.95 17.71
N LYS A 514 17.33 9.23 19.00
CA LYS A 514 17.90 10.52 19.44
C LYS A 514 19.24 10.83 18.80
N LYS A 515 20.16 9.86 18.76
CA LYS A 515 21.47 10.02 18.09
C LYS A 515 21.35 10.31 16.59
N ILE A 516 20.36 9.71 15.91
CA ILE A 516 20.06 9.99 14.51
C ILE A 516 19.57 11.43 14.35
N GLU A 517 18.60 11.87 15.15
CA GLU A 517 18.06 13.23 15.08
C GLU A 517 19.13 14.28 15.38
N GLU A 518 19.92 14.09 16.43
CA GLU A 518 21.07 14.94 16.74
C GLU A 518 22.10 14.96 15.60
N ALA A 519 22.35 13.83 14.94
CA ALA A 519 23.26 13.79 13.80
C ALA A 519 22.70 14.61 12.62
N CYS A 520 21.40 14.51 12.33
CA CYS A 520 20.73 15.33 11.32
C CYS A 520 20.86 16.82 11.63
N HIS A 521 20.65 17.24 12.88
CA HIS A 521 20.82 18.63 13.31
C HIS A 521 22.27 19.10 13.18
N ARG A 522 23.26 18.28 13.57
CA ARG A 522 24.69 18.59 13.39
C ARG A 522 25.08 18.74 11.91
N LEU A 523 24.36 18.10 11.00
CA LEU A 523 24.55 18.26 9.55
C LEU A 523 23.82 19.47 8.97
N GLY A 524 22.99 20.16 9.74
CA GLY A 524 22.36 21.43 9.40
C GLY A 524 20.83 21.43 9.35
N SER A 525 20.18 20.29 9.59
CA SER A 525 18.70 20.23 9.60
C SER A 525 18.13 21.11 10.72
N SER A 526 17.12 21.91 10.39
CA SER A 526 16.37 22.73 11.36
C SER A 526 15.00 22.15 11.71
N LEU A 527 14.67 20.95 11.19
CA LEU A 527 13.40 20.29 11.46
C LEU A 527 13.38 19.81 12.92
N THR A 528 12.23 19.94 13.58
CA THR A 528 12.07 19.42 14.95
C THR A 528 12.26 17.91 14.96
N ARG A 529 11.64 17.20 14.00
CA ARG A 529 11.71 15.74 13.86
C ARG A 529 12.16 15.32 12.45
N PRO A 530 13.46 15.38 12.15
CA PRO A 530 13.96 15.07 10.82
C PRO A 530 13.70 13.62 10.43
N PHE A 531 13.67 12.69 11.40
CA PHE A 531 13.39 11.29 11.12
C PHE A 531 11.93 11.06 10.69
N LEU A 532 10.95 11.60 11.42
CA LEU A 532 9.54 11.55 11.02
C LEU A 532 9.33 12.13 9.62
N THR A 533 9.99 13.25 9.31
CA THR A 533 9.93 13.88 7.98
C THR A 533 10.44 12.95 6.87
N LEU A 534 11.50 12.18 7.12
CA LEU A 534 12.03 11.22 6.13
C LEU A 534 11.07 10.05 5.90
N GLN A 535 10.33 9.62 6.92
CA GLN A 535 9.33 8.55 6.80
C GLN A 535 8.13 8.99 5.93
N THR A 536 7.68 10.24 6.12
CA THR A 536 6.50 10.81 5.45
C THR A 536 6.79 11.41 4.08
N LEU A 537 8.04 11.79 3.80
CA LEU A 537 8.43 12.43 2.54
C LEU A 537 7.95 11.65 1.29
N PRO A 538 8.17 10.33 1.17
CA PRO A 538 7.68 9.52 0.05
C PRO A 538 6.24 9.00 0.22
N PHE A 539 5.56 9.37 1.31
CA PHE A 539 4.23 8.84 1.62
C PHE A 539 3.16 9.38 0.66
N THR A 540 2.60 8.47 -0.13
CA THR A 540 1.63 8.76 -1.18
C THR A 540 0.19 8.91 -0.66
N GLY A 541 -0.07 8.55 0.61
CA GLY A 541 -1.33 8.85 1.30
C GLY A 541 -1.54 10.36 1.59
N LEU A 542 -0.47 11.15 1.53
CA LEU A 542 -0.52 12.61 1.70
C LEU A 542 -0.49 13.35 0.36
N PRO A 543 -1.21 14.47 0.24
CA PRO A 543 -1.28 15.22 -1.01
C PRO A 543 0.07 15.82 -1.43
N TYR A 544 0.08 16.37 -2.65
CA TYR A 544 1.20 17.07 -3.30
C TYR A 544 2.29 16.16 -3.86
N LEU A 545 3.48 16.73 -4.10
CA LEU A 545 4.56 16.12 -4.83
C LEU A 545 5.33 15.16 -3.92
N ARG A 546 5.48 13.90 -4.33
CA ARG A 546 6.14 12.84 -3.55
C ARG A 546 7.18 12.10 -4.40
N PRO A 547 8.37 11.80 -3.87
CA PRO A 547 9.30 10.91 -4.52
C PRO A 547 8.86 9.45 -4.29
N THR A 548 8.69 8.68 -5.36
CA THR A 548 8.38 7.24 -5.31
C THR A 548 9.44 6.45 -6.06
N ASP A 549 9.45 5.12 -5.94
CA ASP A 549 10.37 4.25 -6.69
C ASP A 549 10.13 4.27 -8.22
N LYS A 550 8.96 4.73 -8.67
CA LYS A 550 8.63 4.84 -10.10
C LYS A 550 8.90 6.22 -10.70
N GLY A 551 9.05 7.25 -9.88
CA GLY A 551 9.23 8.61 -10.37
C GLY A 551 8.86 9.67 -9.35
N LEU A 552 8.72 10.90 -9.83
CA LEU A 552 8.18 12.01 -9.07
C LEU A 552 6.65 12.02 -9.25
N ALA A 553 5.89 11.79 -8.19
CA ALA A 553 4.44 11.63 -8.26
C ALA A 553 3.71 12.91 -7.82
N ASP A 554 2.79 13.39 -8.64
CA ASP A 554 1.78 14.37 -8.24
C ASP A 554 0.55 13.60 -7.75
N ILE A 555 0.42 13.46 -6.42
CA ILE A 555 -0.64 12.66 -5.80
C ILE A 555 -2.03 13.21 -6.10
N LYS A 556 -2.16 14.55 -6.21
CA LYS A 556 -3.46 15.18 -6.47
C LYS A 556 -3.94 14.89 -7.89
N LYS A 557 -3.01 14.82 -8.86
CA LYS A 557 -3.33 14.44 -10.25
C LYS A 557 -3.36 12.93 -10.48
N GLY A 558 -2.78 12.14 -9.56
CA GLY A 558 -2.66 10.69 -9.71
C GLY A 558 -1.71 10.29 -10.84
N THR A 559 -0.67 11.09 -11.11
CA THR A 559 0.25 10.88 -12.25
C THR A 559 1.70 11.12 -11.88
N LEU A 560 2.61 10.40 -12.54
CA LEU A 560 4.04 10.73 -12.52
C LEU A 560 4.28 11.99 -13.38
N VAL A 561 5.14 12.88 -12.88
CA VAL A 561 5.51 14.13 -13.54
C VAL A 561 7.01 14.16 -13.83
N PRO A 562 7.44 14.81 -14.93
CA PRO A 562 8.86 14.90 -15.26
C PRO A 562 9.60 15.80 -14.26
N LEU A 563 10.82 15.39 -13.90
CA LEU A 563 11.71 16.18 -13.05
C LEU A 563 12.09 17.52 -13.70
N LEU A 564 12.40 17.49 -15.00
CA LEU A 564 12.79 18.66 -15.80
C LEU A 564 11.58 19.27 -16.51
N LEU A 565 11.45 20.59 -16.42
CA LEU A 565 10.53 21.38 -17.23
C LEU A 565 11.28 21.89 -18.45
N THR A 566 11.05 21.28 -19.61
CA THR A 566 11.56 21.82 -20.88
C THR A 566 10.77 23.07 -21.28
N LEU A 567 11.41 24.02 -21.98
CA LEU A 567 10.79 25.28 -22.42
C LEU A 567 9.47 25.09 -23.20
N PHE A 568 9.24 23.91 -23.78
CA PHE A 568 7.99 23.54 -24.44
C PHE A 568 6.78 23.57 -23.51
N CYS A 569 6.94 23.26 -22.21
CA CYS A 569 5.86 23.29 -21.23
C CYS A 569 5.47 24.71 -20.77
N ALA A 570 6.42 25.66 -20.78
CA ALA A 570 6.14 27.04 -20.38
C ALA A 570 5.29 27.79 -21.42
N ILE A 571 5.46 27.47 -22.71
CA ILE A 571 4.68 28.06 -23.81
C ILE A 571 3.25 27.53 -23.82
N LEU A 572 3.04 26.23 -23.52
CA LEU A 572 1.70 25.63 -23.44
C LEU A 572 0.88 26.07 -22.21
N LEU A 573 1.55 26.45 -21.11
CA LEU A 573 0.88 26.98 -19.91
C LEU A 573 0.57 28.48 -20.02
N ALA A 574 1.35 29.24 -20.79
CA ALA A 574 1.12 30.68 -21.01
C ALA A 574 0.07 30.95 -22.10
N ILE A 575 -0.13 30.01 -23.03
CA ILE A 575 -1.07 30.14 -24.14
C ILE A 575 -2.26 29.24 -23.84
N GLY A 576 -3.26 29.77 -23.14
CA GLY A 576 -4.56 29.11 -23.02
C GLY A 576 -5.22 29.01 -24.39
N ILE A 577 -4.91 27.97 -25.18
CA ILE A 577 -5.50 27.78 -26.50
C ILE A 577 -5.98 26.33 -26.68
N ILE A 578 -7.30 26.26 -26.71
CA ILE A 578 -8.22 25.42 -27.49
C ILE A 578 -7.56 24.70 -28.68
N PHE A 579 -7.90 23.41 -28.84
CA PHE A 579 -7.81 22.56 -30.03
C PHE A 579 -7.45 23.28 -31.35
N ILE A 580 -6.40 22.81 -32.05
CA ILE A 580 -6.35 22.56 -33.51
C ILE A 580 -5.10 21.67 -33.81
N GLU A 581 -5.25 20.83 -34.83
CA GLU A 581 -4.47 19.66 -35.25
C GLU A 581 -2.94 19.84 -35.47
N PRO A 582 -2.13 18.76 -35.36
CA PRO A 582 -0.70 18.81 -35.67
C PRO A 582 -0.40 18.34 -37.10
N ASN A 583 -0.09 19.29 -37.98
CA ASN A 583 0.87 19.07 -39.06
C ASN A 583 2.19 19.75 -38.67
N PHE A 584 3.10 18.99 -38.06
CA PHE A 584 4.49 19.43 -37.89
C PHE A 584 5.42 18.33 -38.39
N VAL A 585 6.12 18.63 -39.48
CA VAL A 585 7.14 17.80 -40.12
C VAL A 585 8.46 18.05 -39.40
N ILE A 586 9.09 16.98 -38.89
CA ILE A 586 10.39 17.04 -38.21
C ILE A 586 11.50 16.74 -39.22
N ASN A 587 12.53 17.61 -39.24
CA ASN A 587 13.77 17.48 -40.01
C ASN A 587 14.61 16.25 -39.60
N VAL A 588 15.39 15.74 -40.55
CA VAL A 588 15.74 14.32 -40.76
C VAL A 588 17.01 13.81 -40.04
N GLU A 589 17.66 14.55 -39.13
CA GLU A 589 18.96 14.09 -38.56
C GLU A 589 18.88 13.41 -37.17
N ALA A 590 17.73 13.42 -36.48
CA ALA A 590 17.55 12.78 -35.16
C ALA A 590 16.83 11.42 -35.18
N GLN A 591 16.55 10.87 -36.37
CA GLN A 591 15.73 9.66 -36.53
C GLN A 591 16.50 8.35 -36.33
N ASP A 592 17.81 8.31 -36.60
CA ASP A 592 18.56 7.05 -36.63
C ASP A 592 18.84 6.46 -35.24
N ALA A 593 19.26 7.28 -34.27
CA ALA A 593 19.55 6.80 -32.90
C ALA A 593 18.29 6.29 -32.15
N GLY A 594 17.14 6.91 -32.41
CA GLY A 594 15.86 6.49 -31.83
C GLY A 594 15.35 5.18 -32.44
N GLN A 595 15.53 4.98 -33.76
CA GLN A 595 15.16 3.73 -34.42
C GLN A 595 16.05 2.56 -34.00
N GLU A 596 17.36 2.79 -33.88
CA GLU A 596 18.31 1.76 -33.45
C GLU A 596 17.99 1.26 -32.02
N HIS A 597 17.68 2.19 -31.10
CA HIS A 597 17.25 1.86 -29.74
C HIS A 597 16.01 0.95 -29.71
N PHE A 598 14.95 1.29 -30.47
CA PHE A 598 13.73 0.48 -30.50
C PHE A 598 13.88 -0.82 -31.30
N SER A 599 14.86 -0.92 -32.20
CA SER A 599 15.25 -2.20 -32.81
C SER A 599 15.83 -3.12 -31.76
N HIS A 600 16.80 -2.63 -30.98
CA HIS A 600 17.45 -3.41 -29.93
C HIS A 600 16.48 -3.89 -28.85
N LEU A 601 15.57 -3.03 -28.38
CA LEU A 601 14.55 -3.42 -27.39
C LEU A 601 13.63 -4.53 -27.90
N ARG A 602 13.29 -4.48 -29.19
CA ARG A 602 12.43 -5.47 -29.84
C ARG A 602 13.13 -6.80 -30.03
N GLU A 603 14.38 -6.79 -30.47
CA GLU A 603 15.22 -7.99 -30.55
C GLU A 603 15.38 -8.65 -29.17
N ARG A 604 15.62 -7.84 -28.12
CA ARG A 604 15.67 -8.32 -26.73
C ARG A 604 14.35 -8.92 -26.27
N MET A 605 13.21 -8.31 -26.59
CA MET A 605 11.90 -8.87 -26.28
C MET A 605 11.72 -10.24 -26.96
N VAL A 606 12.04 -10.36 -28.25
CA VAL A 606 11.92 -11.64 -28.97
C VAL A 606 12.87 -12.71 -28.39
N LYS A 607 14.12 -12.33 -28.11
CA LYS A 607 15.12 -13.24 -27.53
C LYS A 607 14.77 -13.69 -26.12
N ASN A 608 14.49 -12.76 -25.23
CA ASN A 608 14.47 -13.00 -23.78
C ASN A 608 13.08 -13.16 -23.17
N GLN A 609 12.00 -12.85 -23.92
CA GLN A 609 10.64 -12.94 -23.40
C GLN A 609 9.76 -13.90 -24.20
N ILE A 610 10.08 -14.13 -25.48
CA ILE A 610 9.25 -14.92 -26.40
C ILE A 610 9.90 -16.27 -26.73
N SER A 611 11.13 -16.25 -27.25
CA SER A 611 11.89 -17.48 -27.59
C SER A 611 12.59 -18.12 -26.38
N HIS A 612 12.83 -17.37 -25.32
CA HIS A 612 13.38 -17.86 -24.06
C HIS A 612 12.69 -17.14 -22.89
N PRO A 613 11.38 -17.37 -22.66
CA PRO A 613 10.67 -16.72 -21.56
C PRO A 613 11.38 -17.01 -20.22
N PRO A 614 11.50 -16.02 -19.32
CA PRO A 614 12.30 -16.13 -18.10
C PRO A 614 11.59 -16.93 -16.98
N ASP A 615 10.46 -17.58 -17.29
CA ASP A 615 9.62 -18.32 -16.37
C ASP A 615 9.26 -19.71 -16.93
N TYR A 616 8.32 -20.42 -16.30
CA TYR A 616 7.94 -21.78 -16.68
C TYR A 616 7.11 -21.89 -17.98
N ARG A 617 6.91 -20.80 -18.72
CA ARG A 617 6.12 -20.80 -19.96
C ARG A 617 6.88 -21.46 -21.12
N GLN A 618 6.13 -22.00 -22.08
CA GLN A 618 6.74 -22.67 -23.23
C GLN A 618 7.34 -21.65 -24.21
N PRO A 619 8.60 -21.83 -24.66
CA PRO A 619 9.17 -21.02 -25.72
C PRO A 619 8.36 -21.04 -27.02
N VAL A 620 8.15 -19.88 -27.64
CA VAL A 620 7.68 -19.78 -29.03
C VAL A 620 8.87 -20.07 -29.95
N ARG A 621 8.70 -21.00 -30.90
CA ARG A 621 9.77 -21.57 -31.74
C ARG A 621 9.57 -21.33 -33.25
N ASP A 622 8.37 -20.96 -33.69
CA ASP A 622 8.08 -20.70 -35.09
C ASP A 622 8.89 -19.48 -35.57
N LYS A 623 9.82 -19.74 -36.49
CA LYS A 623 10.74 -18.72 -37.03
C LYS A 623 10.01 -17.56 -37.70
N LYS A 624 8.89 -17.81 -38.39
CA LYS A 624 8.11 -16.77 -39.08
C LYS A 624 7.42 -15.87 -38.07
N VAL A 625 6.95 -16.43 -36.95
CA VAL A 625 6.37 -15.66 -35.85
C VAL A 625 7.43 -14.79 -35.17
N LEU A 626 8.60 -15.36 -34.85
CA LEU A 626 9.71 -14.62 -34.25
C LEU A 626 10.19 -13.48 -35.16
N GLU A 627 10.31 -13.74 -36.47
CA GLU A 627 10.67 -12.74 -37.47
C GLU A 627 9.62 -11.61 -37.58
N ALA A 628 8.32 -11.96 -37.60
CA ALA A 628 7.25 -10.96 -37.58
C ALA A 628 7.29 -10.09 -36.32
N MET A 629 7.54 -10.70 -35.15
CA MET A 629 7.70 -9.96 -33.88
C MET A 629 8.93 -9.06 -33.87
N CYS A 630 10.03 -9.44 -34.54
CA CYS A 630 11.19 -8.57 -34.76
C CYS A 630 10.90 -7.43 -35.75
N THR A 631 10.02 -7.66 -36.73
CA THR A 631 9.74 -6.72 -37.82
C THR A 631 8.77 -5.62 -37.41
N VAL A 632 7.70 -5.93 -36.67
CA VAL A 632 6.64 -4.96 -36.37
C VAL A 632 7.03 -4.04 -35.20
N PRO A 633 7.07 -2.70 -35.39
CA PRO A 633 7.52 -1.76 -34.37
C PRO A 633 6.44 -1.49 -33.34
N ARG A 634 6.35 -2.34 -32.31
CA ARG A 634 5.30 -2.30 -31.27
C ARG A 634 5.11 -0.94 -30.62
N HIS A 635 6.19 -0.16 -30.45
CA HIS A 635 6.13 1.20 -29.91
C HIS A 635 5.28 2.18 -30.75
N LEU A 636 4.99 1.88 -32.02
CA LEU A 636 4.07 2.68 -32.87
C LEU A 636 2.59 2.29 -32.70
N PHE A 637 2.31 1.27 -31.89
CA PHE A 637 0.98 0.75 -31.58
C PHE A 637 0.55 1.03 -30.13
N VAL A 638 1.32 1.81 -29.38
CA VAL A 638 1.00 2.27 -28.03
C VAL A 638 0.85 3.80 -28.00
N LYS A 639 0.33 4.34 -26.90
CA LYS A 639 0.24 5.80 -26.70
C LYS A 639 1.62 6.38 -26.40
N PRO A 640 1.86 7.68 -26.67
CA PRO A 640 3.18 8.31 -26.45
C PRO A 640 3.75 8.08 -25.03
N GLN A 641 2.91 8.18 -24.01
CA GLN A 641 3.28 7.95 -22.60
C GLN A 641 3.72 6.52 -22.27
N ASP A 642 3.34 5.54 -23.10
CA ASP A 642 3.60 4.11 -22.87
C ASP A 642 4.72 3.55 -23.76
N ILE A 643 5.37 4.39 -24.58
CA ILE A 643 6.44 3.98 -25.51
C ILE A 643 7.59 3.27 -24.79
N SER A 644 8.00 3.76 -23.61
CA SER A 644 9.09 3.17 -22.81
C SER A 644 8.80 1.74 -22.35
N ARG A 645 7.51 1.36 -22.26
CA ARG A 645 7.04 0.04 -21.84
C ARG A 645 6.64 -0.84 -23.02
N ALA A 646 6.71 -0.34 -24.26
CA ALA A 646 6.14 -1.00 -25.44
C ALA A 646 6.59 -2.46 -25.63
N TYR A 647 7.80 -2.79 -25.19
CA TYR A 647 8.43 -4.11 -25.34
C TYR A 647 8.51 -4.92 -24.04
N TRP A 648 7.78 -4.53 -23.00
CA TRP A 648 7.62 -5.31 -21.78
C TRP A 648 6.57 -6.40 -22.00
N ASP A 649 6.77 -7.57 -21.36
CA ASP A 649 5.81 -8.68 -21.42
C ASP A 649 4.57 -8.46 -20.54
N CYS A 650 3.88 -7.34 -20.73
CA CYS A 650 2.65 -6.98 -20.01
C CYS A 650 1.62 -6.33 -20.96
N PRO A 651 0.32 -6.42 -20.63
CA PRO A 651 -0.70 -5.68 -21.37
C PRO A 651 -0.57 -4.18 -21.07
N ILE A 652 -0.80 -3.35 -22.09
CA ILE A 652 -0.70 -1.87 -21.99
C ILE A 652 -2.05 -1.24 -22.34
N PRO A 653 -2.56 -0.25 -21.59
CA PRO A 653 -3.80 0.45 -21.94
C PRO A 653 -3.71 1.19 -23.28
N ILE A 654 -4.72 1.01 -24.13
CA ILE A 654 -4.83 1.71 -25.43
C ILE A 654 -6.01 2.70 -25.46
N GLY A 655 -6.68 2.90 -24.32
CA GLY A 655 -7.88 3.74 -24.18
C GLY A 655 -9.17 2.94 -24.27
N TYR A 656 -10.30 3.57 -23.96
CA TYR A 656 -11.65 2.97 -24.04
C TYR A 656 -11.82 1.67 -23.24
N GLY A 657 -11.08 1.52 -22.13
CA GLY A 657 -11.06 0.29 -21.34
C GLY A 657 -10.40 -0.91 -22.04
N GLN A 658 -9.70 -0.70 -23.16
CA GLN A 658 -9.02 -1.73 -23.95
C GLN A 658 -7.52 -1.75 -23.67
N THR A 659 -6.89 -2.89 -23.94
CA THR A 659 -5.44 -3.08 -23.84
C THR A 659 -4.86 -3.69 -25.11
N ILE A 660 -3.60 -3.39 -25.41
CA ILE A 660 -2.77 -4.20 -26.30
C ILE A 660 -2.20 -5.36 -25.48
N SER A 661 -2.43 -6.60 -25.89
CA SER A 661 -1.96 -7.80 -25.18
C SER A 661 -0.44 -7.87 -25.10
N GLN A 662 0.09 -8.52 -24.05
CA GLN A 662 1.51 -8.70 -23.86
C GLN A 662 2.18 -9.44 -25.05
N PRO A 663 3.42 -9.05 -25.43
CA PRO A 663 4.16 -9.67 -26.52
C PRO A 663 4.17 -11.20 -26.56
N TYR A 664 4.39 -11.87 -25.42
CA TYR A 664 4.42 -13.34 -25.39
C TYR A 664 3.09 -13.95 -25.82
N ILE A 665 1.96 -13.41 -25.36
CA ILE A 665 0.62 -13.94 -25.73
C ILE A 665 0.32 -13.68 -27.21
N VAL A 666 0.70 -12.53 -27.75
CA VAL A 666 0.58 -12.23 -29.19
C VAL A 666 1.35 -13.26 -30.02
N ALA A 667 2.62 -13.52 -29.66
CA ALA A 667 3.45 -14.49 -30.36
C ALA A 667 2.90 -15.92 -30.23
N LEU A 668 2.55 -16.35 -29.02
CA LEU A 668 2.03 -17.68 -28.74
C LEU A 668 0.70 -17.94 -29.47
N MET A 669 -0.24 -16.99 -29.43
CA MET A 669 -1.50 -17.11 -30.17
C MET A 669 -1.28 -17.23 -31.67
N THR A 670 -0.30 -16.49 -32.22
CA THR A 670 0.06 -16.54 -33.64
C THR A 670 0.67 -17.89 -34.00
N GLU A 671 1.57 -18.43 -33.17
CA GLU A 671 2.17 -19.75 -33.37
C GLU A 671 1.13 -20.88 -33.32
N MET A 672 0.26 -20.88 -32.30
CA MET A 672 -0.79 -21.91 -32.17
C MET A 672 -1.77 -21.88 -33.34
N LEU A 673 -2.01 -20.70 -33.91
CA LEU A 673 -2.89 -20.53 -35.06
C LEU A 673 -2.28 -21.12 -36.34
N ASP A 674 -0.95 -21.32 -36.41
CA ASP A 674 -0.27 -21.98 -37.52
C ASP A 674 -0.63 -21.34 -38.88
N VAL A 675 -0.30 -20.05 -38.98
CA VAL A 675 -0.60 -19.18 -40.13
C VAL A 675 0.39 -19.43 -41.27
N LYS A 676 -0.10 -19.45 -42.51
CA LYS A 676 0.68 -19.70 -43.73
C LYS A 676 0.53 -18.53 -44.73
N PRO A 677 1.50 -18.30 -45.62
CA PRO A 677 1.49 -17.21 -46.61
C PRO A 677 0.27 -17.14 -47.51
N GLU A 678 -0.41 -18.25 -47.76
CA GLU A 678 -1.61 -18.34 -48.58
C GLU A 678 -2.91 -18.09 -47.81
N HIS A 679 -2.86 -18.04 -46.47
CA HIS A 679 -4.05 -17.96 -45.64
C HIS A 679 -4.72 -16.58 -45.67
N LYS A 680 -6.05 -16.62 -45.64
CA LYS A 680 -6.91 -15.50 -45.31
C LYS A 680 -7.30 -15.58 -43.83
N VAL A 681 -6.94 -14.56 -43.04
CA VAL A 681 -7.08 -14.55 -41.58
C VAL A 681 -8.12 -13.52 -41.13
N LEU A 682 -8.99 -13.90 -40.20
CA LEU A 682 -9.88 -12.97 -39.48
C LEU A 682 -9.34 -12.73 -38.07
N GLU A 683 -9.25 -11.48 -37.67
CA GLU A 683 -9.03 -11.03 -36.29
C GLU A 683 -10.31 -10.35 -35.77
N VAL A 684 -10.69 -10.67 -34.54
CA VAL A 684 -11.78 -10.01 -33.81
C VAL A 684 -11.21 -9.34 -32.55
N GLY A 685 -11.28 -8.00 -32.51
CA GLY A 685 -10.68 -7.16 -31.48
C GLY A 685 -9.42 -6.44 -31.96
N THR A 686 -9.52 -5.63 -33.02
CA THR A 686 -8.38 -4.91 -33.61
C THR A 686 -7.55 -4.15 -32.56
N GLY A 687 -8.22 -3.45 -31.64
CA GLY A 687 -7.58 -2.62 -30.60
C GLY A 687 -6.59 -1.62 -31.20
N SER A 688 -5.31 -1.76 -30.86
CA SER A 688 -4.26 -0.92 -31.44
C SER A 688 -3.85 -1.32 -32.86
N GLY A 689 -4.24 -2.51 -33.31
CA GLY A 689 -3.87 -3.09 -34.60
C GLY A 689 -2.56 -3.89 -34.59
N TYR A 690 -1.92 -4.08 -33.43
CA TYR A 690 -0.62 -4.75 -33.37
C TYR A 690 -0.68 -6.22 -33.79
N GLN A 691 -1.69 -6.98 -33.34
CA GLN A 691 -1.85 -8.39 -33.71
C GLN A 691 -2.19 -8.56 -35.20
N ALA A 692 -3.06 -7.71 -35.77
CA ALA A 692 -3.25 -7.62 -37.23
C ALA A 692 -1.95 -7.35 -37.99
N ALA A 693 -1.12 -6.41 -37.52
CA ALA A 693 0.16 -6.10 -38.16
C ALA A 693 1.11 -7.31 -38.14
N ILE A 694 1.19 -8.04 -37.01
CA ILE A 694 1.99 -9.28 -36.92
C ILE A 694 1.48 -10.35 -37.91
N LEU A 695 0.16 -10.55 -37.99
CA LEU A 695 -0.44 -11.51 -38.92
C LEU A 695 -0.18 -11.11 -40.38
N SER A 696 -0.16 -9.81 -40.67
CA SER A 696 0.04 -9.28 -42.02
C SER A 696 1.43 -9.57 -42.59
N CYS A 697 2.43 -9.77 -41.73
CA CYS A 697 3.78 -10.19 -42.11
C CYS A 697 3.83 -11.67 -42.55
N ILE A 698 2.83 -12.48 -42.19
CA ILE A 698 2.83 -13.94 -42.40
C ILE A 698 1.74 -14.39 -43.38
N ALA A 699 0.57 -13.76 -43.38
CA ALA A 699 -0.61 -14.18 -44.13
C ALA A 699 -0.81 -13.39 -45.45
N LYS A 700 -1.59 -13.95 -46.37
CA LYS A 700 -1.95 -13.28 -47.63
C LYS A 700 -2.80 -12.04 -47.37
N ASP A 701 -3.88 -12.21 -46.61
CA ASP A 701 -4.85 -11.16 -46.31
C ASP A 701 -5.31 -11.26 -44.85
N VAL A 702 -5.37 -10.13 -44.16
CA VAL A 702 -5.86 -10.01 -42.78
C VAL A 702 -7.10 -9.11 -42.77
N TYR A 703 -8.16 -9.61 -42.15
CA TYR A 703 -9.41 -8.88 -41.94
C TYR A 703 -9.59 -8.70 -40.45
N SER A 704 -9.73 -7.47 -39.96
CA SER A 704 -9.78 -7.17 -38.53
C SER A 704 -11.05 -6.38 -38.20
N VAL A 705 -11.81 -6.86 -37.22
CA VAL A 705 -13.08 -6.25 -36.78
C VAL A 705 -12.93 -5.66 -35.40
N GLU A 706 -13.36 -4.40 -35.24
CA GLU A 706 -13.31 -3.65 -33.99
C GLU A 706 -14.69 -3.13 -33.59
N ILE A 707 -15.04 -3.26 -32.31
CA ILE A 707 -16.32 -2.78 -31.77
C ILE A 707 -16.26 -1.30 -31.37
N VAL A 708 -15.09 -0.81 -30.94
CA VAL A 708 -14.86 0.58 -30.55
C VAL A 708 -14.48 1.41 -31.77
N ARG A 709 -15.39 2.27 -32.22
CA ARG A 709 -15.24 3.03 -33.47
C ARG A 709 -13.92 3.79 -33.54
N ALA A 710 -13.60 4.53 -32.49
CA ALA A 710 -12.40 5.35 -32.43
C ALA A 710 -11.10 4.52 -32.55
N LEU A 711 -11.05 3.32 -31.98
CA LEU A 711 -9.89 2.43 -32.09
C LEU A 711 -9.78 1.84 -33.50
N GLY A 712 -10.90 1.41 -34.09
CA GLY A 712 -10.94 0.87 -35.45
C GLY A 712 -10.48 1.90 -36.49
N GLU A 713 -10.95 3.14 -36.37
CA GLU A 713 -10.53 4.25 -37.25
C GLU A 713 -9.05 4.61 -37.06
N GLN A 714 -8.57 4.68 -35.81
CA GLN A 714 -7.15 4.91 -35.53
C GLN A 714 -6.26 3.78 -36.05
N ALA A 715 -6.69 2.52 -35.93
CA ALA A 715 -5.97 1.38 -36.48
C ALA A 715 -5.91 1.43 -38.01
N ALA A 716 -7.01 1.77 -38.69
CA ALA A 716 -7.05 1.95 -40.14
C ALA A 716 -6.05 3.02 -40.62
N LEU A 717 -6.03 4.18 -39.95
CA LEU A 717 -5.08 5.25 -40.23
C LEU A 717 -3.63 4.80 -39.98
N ARG A 718 -3.39 4.07 -38.89
CA ARG A 718 -2.08 3.51 -38.55
C ARG A 718 -1.60 2.52 -39.61
N PHE A 719 -2.46 1.62 -40.09
CA PHE A 719 -2.12 0.66 -41.15
C PHE A 719 -1.75 1.35 -42.46
N LYS A 720 -2.50 2.40 -42.85
CA LYS A 720 -2.17 3.21 -44.03
C LYS A 720 -0.82 3.91 -43.87
N ARG A 721 -0.57 4.53 -42.70
CA ARG A 721 0.68 5.22 -42.37
C ARG A 721 1.90 4.29 -42.36
N LEU A 722 1.74 3.08 -41.80
CA LEU A 722 2.80 2.08 -41.66
C LEU A 722 2.88 1.11 -42.85
N LYS A 723 2.09 1.33 -43.91
CA LYS A 723 2.10 0.57 -45.17
C LYS A 723 1.72 -0.93 -45.04
N TYR A 724 0.83 -1.27 -44.12
CA TYR A 724 0.25 -2.62 -44.02
C TYR A 724 -0.89 -2.82 -45.03
N GLY A 725 -0.53 -3.00 -46.31
CA GLY A 725 -1.48 -2.97 -47.44
C GLY A 725 -2.42 -4.18 -47.56
N ASN A 726 -2.14 -5.29 -46.87
CA ASN A 726 -2.97 -6.49 -46.85
C ASN A 726 -3.87 -6.60 -45.61
N VAL A 727 -3.96 -5.55 -44.79
CA VAL A 727 -4.88 -5.47 -43.64
C VAL A 727 -6.11 -4.65 -44.00
N ARG A 728 -7.31 -5.23 -43.84
CA ARG A 728 -8.60 -4.55 -44.01
C ARG A 728 -9.30 -4.48 -42.66
N THR A 729 -9.74 -3.30 -42.25
CA THR A 729 -10.45 -3.09 -40.99
C THR A 729 -11.93 -2.80 -41.21
N LYS A 730 -12.77 -3.19 -40.23
CA LYS A 730 -14.20 -2.84 -40.17
C LYS A 730 -14.57 -2.50 -38.73
N VAL A 731 -15.34 -1.42 -38.54
CA VAL A 731 -16.00 -1.15 -37.25
C VAL A 731 -17.34 -1.86 -37.26
N ASP A 732 -17.49 -2.93 -36.48
CA ASP A 732 -18.70 -3.76 -36.43
C ASP A 732 -18.73 -4.68 -35.19
N ASP A 733 -19.85 -5.37 -34.95
CA ASP A 733 -19.95 -6.44 -33.94
C ASP A 733 -19.16 -7.68 -34.35
N GLY A 734 -17.96 -7.80 -33.76
CA GLY A 734 -17.04 -8.92 -33.94
C GLY A 734 -17.64 -10.31 -33.61
N TYR A 735 -18.74 -10.39 -32.85
CA TYR A 735 -19.46 -11.64 -32.63
C TYR A 735 -19.91 -12.30 -33.96
N TYR A 736 -20.28 -11.47 -34.95
CA TYR A 736 -20.73 -11.92 -36.26
C TYR A 736 -19.58 -12.12 -37.26
N GLY A 737 -18.34 -11.84 -36.90
CA GLY A 737 -17.19 -11.91 -37.81
C GLY A 737 -17.32 -10.97 -39.01
N TRP A 738 -16.93 -11.44 -40.20
CA TRP A 738 -17.00 -10.66 -41.43
C TRP A 738 -17.51 -11.52 -42.59
N LYS A 739 -18.83 -11.73 -42.59
CA LYS A 739 -19.53 -12.67 -43.48
C LYS A 739 -19.26 -12.44 -44.96
N GLU A 740 -19.19 -11.18 -45.40
CA GLU A 740 -18.95 -10.81 -46.80
C GLU A 740 -17.57 -11.29 -47.31
N ASN A 741 -16.64 -11.53 -46.39
CA ASN A 741 -15.28 -11.97 -46.69
C ASN A 741 -15.01 -13.41 -46.26
N ALA A 742 -15.98 -14.09 -45.65
CA ALA A 742 -15.88 -15.50 -45.35
C ALA A 742 -15.79 -16.33 -46.66
N PRO A 743 -15.22 -17.53 -46.64
CA PRO A 743 -14.67 -18.22 -45.47
C PRO A 743 -13.18 -17.92 -45.21
N PHE A 744 -12.75 -18.07 -43.95
CA PHE A 744 -11.38 -17.80 -43.47
C PHE A 744 -10.61 -19.09 -43.19
N ASP A 745 -9.31 -19.10 -43.46
CA ASP A 745 -8.41 -20.21 -43.15
C ASP A 745 -8.07 -20.26 -41.66
N ARG A 746 -7.97 -19.08 -41.03
CA ARG A 746 -7.64 -18.91 -39.62
C ARG A 746 -8.48 -17.78 -39.02
N ILE A 747 -8.90 -17.96 -37.77
CA ILE A 747 -9.59 -16.92 -37.00
C ILE A 747 -8.89 -16.74 -35.65
N ILE A 748 -8.55 -15.52 -35.29
CA ILE A 748 -8.04 -15.17 -33.97
C ILE A 748 -9.02 -14.20 -33.31
N VAL A 749 -9.24 -14.37 -32.01
CA VAL A 749 -10.07 -13.47 -31.22
C VAL A 749 -9.22 -12.93 -30.08
N THR A 750 -8.98 -11.63 -30.07
CA THR A 750 -8.14 -10.89 -29.11
C THR A 750 -8.96 -10.21 -28.02
N CYS A 751 -10.12 -10.79 -27.72
CA CYS A 751 -11.00 -10.46 -26.60
C CYS A 751 -11.64 -11.76 -26.08
N ALA A 752 -12.14 -11.76 -24.84
CA ALA A 752 -12.69 -12.94 -24.20
C ALA A 752 -14.17 -13.12 -24.51
N ALA A 753 -14.53 -14.26 -25.10
CA ALA A 753 -15.93 -14.62 -25.28
C ALA A 753 -16.40 -15.54 -24.15
N THR A 754 -17.64 -15.38 -23.68
CA THR A 754 -18.22 -16.31 -22.69
C THR A 754 -18.36 -17.72 -23.27
N ILE A 755 -18.73 -17.81 -24.55
CA ILE A 755 -18.80 -19.03 -25.35
C ILE A 755 -18.24 -18.72 -26.74
N VAL A 756 -17.75 -19.74 -27.44
CA VAL A 756 -17.26 -19.60 -28.82
C VAL A 756 -18.41 -19.13 -29.72
N PRO A 757 -18.29 -17.98 -30.42
CA PRO A 757 -19.37 -17.48 -31.27
C PRO A 757 -19.66 -18.44 -32.45
N PRO A 758 -20.90 -18.98 -32.57
CA PRO A 758 -21.27 -19.84 -33.70
C PRO A 758 -21.07 -19.23 -35.09
N PRO A 759 -21.26 -17.91 -35.32
CA PRO A 759 -20.96 -17.29 -36.62
C PRO A 759 -19.50 -17.47 -37.06
N LEU A 760 -18.54 -17.44 -36.13
CA LEU A 760 -17.12 -17.62 -36.45
C LEU A 760 -16.83 -19.07 -36.88
N LEU A 761 -17.45 -20.06 -36.24
CA LEU A 761 -17.34 -21.47 -36.62
C LEU A 761 -17.89 -21.76 -38.03
N LYS A 762 -18.95 -21.05 -38.43
CA LYS A 762 -19.53 -21.14 -39.79
C LYS A 762 -18.61 -20.52 -40.84
N GLN A 763 -17.91 -19.44 -40.49
CA GLN A 763 -17.00 -18.74 -41.39
C GLN A 763 -15.63 -19.42 -41.51
N LEU A 764 -15.31 -20.37 -40.64
CA LEU A 764 -14.06 -21.14 -40.72
C LEU A 764 -14.12 -22.20 -41.84
N LYS A 765 -13.11 -22.24 -42.72
CA LYS A 765 -12.97 -23.26 -43.77
C LYS A 765 -12.75 -24.67 -43.18
N PRO A 766 -13.10 -25.74 -43.92
CA PRO A 766 -12.59 -27.08 -43.61
C PRO A 766 -11.05 -27.09 -43.59
N GLY A 767 -10.45 -27.66 -42.53
CA GLY A 767 -9.01 -27.56 -42.26
C GLY A 767 -8.56 -26.27 -41.55
N GLY A 768 -9.51 -25.39 -41.19
CA GLY A 768 -9.22 -24.13 -40.51
C GLY A 768 -9.08 -24.26 -38.99
N LYS A 769 -8.48 -23.23 -38.38
CA LYS A 769 -8.25 -23.15 -36.92
C LYS A 769 -8.78 -21.84 -36.33
N ILE A 770 -9.27 -21.89 -35.08
CA ILE A 770 -9.57 -20.71 -34.26
C ILE A 770 -8.73 -20.71 -33.00
N CYS A 771 -8.17 -19.55 -32.64
CA CYS A 771 -7.57 -19.30 -31.33
C CYS A 771 -8.39 -18.21 -30.61
N ILE A 772 -9.02 -18.56 -29.49
CA ILE A 772 -9.97 -17.68 -28.78
C ILE A 772 -9.88 -17.86 -27.25
N PRO A 773 -9.77 -16.77 -26.47
CA PRO A 773 -9.97 -16.80 -25.03
C PRO A 773 -11.45 -17.06 -24.70
N VAL A 774 -11.73 -18.12 -23.95
CA VAL A 774 -13.09 -18.50 -23.54
C VAL A 774 -13.23 -18.53 -22.03
N GLY A 775 -14.18 -17.75 -21.50
CA GLY A 775 -14.52 -17.68 -20.09
C GLY A 775 -15.39 -16.47 -19.78
N GLY A 776 -16.23 -16.56 -18.75
CA GLY A 776 -17.01 -15.42 -18.24
C GLY A 776 -16.11 -14.36 -17.60
N GLN A 777 -16.61 -13.13 -17.51
CA GLN A 777 -15.90 -11.95 -17.00
C GLN A 777 -15.35 -12.12 -15.56
N TYR A 778 -15.95 -13.01 -14.78
CA TYR A 778 -15.59 -13.32 -13.38
C TYR A 778 -15.03 -14.74 -13.19
N THR A 779 -14.67 -15.42 -14.27
CA THR A 779 -14.11 -16.78 -14.24
C THR A 779 -12.73 -16.80 -14.90
N VAL A 780 -11.94 -17.83 -14.61
CA VAL A 780 -10.68 -18.05 -15.33
C VAL A 780 -11.00 -18.25 -16.81
N GLN A 781 -10.45 -17.40 -17.67
CA GLN A 781 -10.55 -17.55 -19.12
C GLN A 781 -9.44 -18.48 -19.57
N PHE A 782 -9.74 -19.40 -20.48
CA PHE A 782 -8.76 -20.30 -21.07
C PHE A 782 -8.60 -19.98 -22.55
N LEU A 783 -7.35 -19.83 -22.97
CA LEU A 783 -7.02 -19.79 -24.38
C LEU A 783 -7.40 -21.14 -25.00
N THR A 784 -8.31 -21.13 -25.95
CA THR A 784 -8.95 -22.32 -26.49
C THR A 784 -8.64 -22.42 -27.98
N MET A 785 -8.08 -23.55 -28.39
CA MET A 785 -7.86 -23.89 -29.79
C MET A 785 -9.02 -24.70 -30.33
N ILE A 786 -9.45 -24.36 -31.54
CA ILE A 786 -10.54 -25.02 -32.24
C ILE A 786 -10.03 -25.44 -33.61
N ASP A 787 -10.13 -26.73 -33.92
CA ASP A 787 -9.78 -27.26 -35.24
C ASP A 787 -11.04 -27.73 -35.95
N LYS A 788 -11.22 -27.32 -37.21
CA LYS A 788 -12.26 -27.84 -38.09
C LYS A 788 -11.63 -28.82 -39.08
N SER A 789 -11.99 -30.09 -39.00
CA SER A 789 -11.48 -31.12 -39.91
C SER A 789 -11.88 -30.84 -41.36
N LYS A 790 -11.24 -31.52 -42.33
CA LYS A 790 -11.65 -31.46 -43.74
C LYS A 790 -13.09 -31.96 -43.96
N ALA A 791 -13.59 -32.83 -43.08
CA ALA A 791 -14.97 -33.32 -43.09
C ALA A 791 -15.96 -32.38 -42.35
N GLY A 792 -15.48 -31.26 -41.80
CA GLY A 792 -16.32 -30.26 -41.12
C GLY A 792 -16.54 -30.50 -39.62
N THR A 793 -16.00 -31.58 -39.05
CA THR A 793 -16.06 -31.88 -37.60
C THR A 793 -15.23 -30.88 -36.80
N ILE A 794 -15.75 -30.42 -35.66
CA ILE A 794 -15.10 -29.44 -34.78
C ILE A 794 -14.53 -30.14 -33.56
N SER A 795 -13.25 -29.88 -33.23
CA SER A 795 -12.66 -30.24 -31.94
C SER A 795 -12.18 -29.00 -31.21
N MET A 796 -12.25 -29.02 -29.87
CA MET A 796 -11.84 -27.90 -29.00
C MET A 796 -10.87 -28.38 -27.94
N ARG A 797 -9.79 -27.63 -27.69
CA ARG A 797 -8.78 -27.92 -26.66
C ARG A 797 -8.48 -26.65 -25.87
N LYS A 798 -8.59 -26.73 -24.54
CA LYS A 798 -8.12 -25.67 -23.63
C LYS A 798 -6.61 -25.76 -23.51
N MET A 799 -5.92 -24.63 -23.64
CA MET A 799 -4.46 -24.56 -23.64
C MET A 799 -3.93 -24.08 -22.29
N LEU A 800 -4.13 -22.79 -21.98
CA LEU A 800 -3.60 -22.16 -20.77
C LEU A 800 -4.51 -21.02 -20.28
N PRO A 801 -4.48 -20.68 -18.99
CA PRO A 801 -5.26 -19.58 -18.43
C PRO A 801 -4.74 -18.23 -18.93
N VAL A 802 -5.64 -17.37 -19.37
CA VAL A 802 -5.35 -16.02 -19.87
C VAL A 802 -6.34 -15.01 -19.31
N ARG A 803 -6.10 -13.71 -19.54
CA ARG A 803 -7.06 -12.66 -19.23
C ARG A 803 -7.10 -11.64 -20.36
N PHE A 804 -8.28 -11.47 -20.93
CA PHE A 804 -8.59 -10.55 -22.02
C PHE A 804 -9.81 -9.70 -21.66
N VAL A 805 -9.88 -8.52 -22.26
CA VAL A 805 -11.08 -7.66 -22.25
C VAL A 805 -12.27 -8.40 -22.87
N PRO A 806 -13.50 -8.21 -22.38
CA PRO A 806 -14.65 -8.97 -22.85
C PRO A 806 -15.02 -8.65 -24.31
N LEU A 807 -15.42 -9.67 -25.08
CA LEU A 807 -16.11 -9.51 -26.34
C LEU A 807 -17.50 -8.92 -26.07
N THR A 808 -17.70 -7.65 -26.43
CA THR A 808 -18.97 -6.95 -26.25
C THR A 808 -19.75 -6.89 -27.57
N ARG A 809 -21.04 -6.50 -27.50
CA ARG A 809 -21.98 -6.57 -28.63
C ARG A 809 -22.58 -5.23 -29.05
N THR A 810 -22.11 -4.13 -28.46
CA THR A 810 -22.62 -2.78 -28.75
C THR A 810 -21.47 -1.93 -29.25
N ILE A 811 -21.61 -1.38 -30.46
CA ILE A 811 -20.63 -0.46 -31.03
C ILE A 811 -20.61 0.78 -30.15
N ARG A 812 -19.41 1.16 -29.69
CA ARG A 812 -19.19 2.30 -28.79
C ARG A 812 -18.28 3.34 -29.43
#